data_AF-A0A9X8HGY2-F1
#
_entry.id   AF-A0A9X8HGY2-F1
#
_cell.length_a   1.000
_cell.length_b   1.000
_cell.length_c   1.000
_cell.angle_alpha   90.00
_cell.angle_beta   90.00
_cell.angle_gamma   90.00
#
_symmetry.space_group_name_H-M   'P 1'
#
loop_
_entity.id
_entity.type
_entity.pdbx_description
1 polymer ?
#
loop_
_entity_poly.entity_id
_entity_poly.type
_entity_poly.pdbx_seq_one_letter_code
_entity_poly.pdbx_strand_id
1 'polypeptide(L)'
;MAMGIEIFHVAHIVLMMRHFAFEDKSSIVNTAPVVDSDLIFARYKESRDFWWDLAAVVPIALVGDLIPQATGSFVQVLRTGRVLRLLRMRYFQSVLSEVLEAYHVSTSMKTVVYLSLGVLLVTHIAGCFWFFVADLQVPRAIVYGTEWVRNDFTIKKCMHDGAHYANCTWYPRSLFWSVMTLTSVGYGVIFPFTTAECVYAFAWFYVSGLINFGVIGAISSAIAQLMANENRTQDTLLLINRFMKFKGVSPTVQTDIRRYYKNQWVREKGVSEELFLSVLPNNVQHEILTFLHANTLRHVSLFHDTGDECKQVIASIIRHESYQAGDIVLRAGDLGCDLYILRSGNVELRTLDNTPMRILHPEDCYGEYNFVLEVPYKSTVQAMASTELSVLRRNEFEQIIKFFPDEWDDIYHRALAAQGQEESLWARMKANMRRDKLINLTRHSVTLYVTPPRETGVIPPGHPFRLAWTVLLAVAILYNLFVVVFRLAFLQYPSDATMSVLWTSNLLFDSVYFVDMYLNYWHFTVDLDGFVHLDMAESRAYYRQNHFRRNVLASLPLYYVGNTYAMALCRVPRLLRTVELPAMVTRFQLWIQENVVSAKLTAFLRLVKLLLVLIVVAHITGAIYYFLGDPATHEHDDVNVSHEWFVIDLIIRHYNGNALVAYIRSFYWALTTKANEFDERIENFDEYARSQNLPRFLLERGHQYFQYQFDCTRGMEADVIFSELPHSLRMKLFYDLYGHRLRGLTLFHAMDAATLASIAERLIPVLYLPHDNIILEGGTGAALYIMHQGRAEKYVRKHNLVVAAVHEGTMFGELAFFLPHMTHATSVRAVTCCELL
;
A
#
# COMPACT_ATOMS: atom_id res chain seq x y z
N MET A 1 20.65 -33.56 5.90
CA MET A 1 19.82 -32.47 6.46
C MET A 1 18.61 -32.98 7.24
N ALA A 2 17.71 -33.79 6.64
CA ALA A 2 16.47 -34.27 7.29
C ALA A 2 16.68 -35.04 8.62
N MET A 3 17.68 -35.92 8.70
CA MET A 3 17.99 -36.67 9.93
C MET A 3 18.50 -35.77 11.07
N GLY A 4 19.24 -34.70 10.75
CA GLY A 4 19.73 -33.74 11.75
C GLY A 4 18.60 -32.95 12.41
N ILE A 5 17.55 -32.64 11.65
CA ILE A 5 16.34 -31.99 12.17
C ILE A 5 15.61 -32.91 13.15
N GLU A 6 15.46 -34.20 12.86
CA GLU A 6 14.81 -35.14 13.78
C GLU A 6 15.59 -35.32 15.08
N ILE A 7 16.92 -35.41 15.01
CA ILE A 7 17.77 -35.47 16.21
C ILE A 7 17.59 -34.21 17.07
N PHE A 8 17.56 -33.04 16.45
CA PHE A 8 17.31 -31.78 17.14
C PHE A 8 15.95 -31.78 17.87
N HIS A 9 14.90 -32.26 17.22
CA HIS A 9 13.57 -32.28 17.85
C HIS A 9 13.44 -33.30 18.97
N VAL A 10 14.06 -34.48 18.83
CA VAL A 10 14.14 -35.44 19.93
C VAL A 10 14.90 -34.82 21.11
N ALA A 11 16.03 -34.15 20.87
CA ALA A 11 16.76 -33.43 21.90
C ALA A 11 15.92 -32.31 22.54
N HIS A 12 15.16 -31.55 21.75
CA HIS A 12 14.27 -30.51 22.26
C HIS A 12 13.19 -31.06 23.21
N ILE A 13 12.56 -32.19 22.89
CA ILE A 13 11.57 -32.81 23.79
C ILE A 13 12.26 -33.26 25.08
N VAL A 14 13.46 -33.85 25.01
CA VAL A 14 14.23 -34.23 26.21
C VAL A 14 14.56 -33.02 27.08
N LEU A 15 14.91 -31.88 26.49
CA LEU A 15 15.14 -30.63 27.21
C LEU A 15 13.85 -30.08 27.84
N MET A 16 12.75 -30.07 27.11
CA MET A 16 11.41 -29.67 27.61
C MET A 16 10.94 -30.54 28.77
N MET A 17 11.22 -31.84 28.72
CA MET A 17 10.80 -32.78 29.75
C MET A 17 11.56 -32.66 31.08
N ARG A 18 12.75 -32.03 31.09
CA ARG A 18 13.69 -32.15 32.23
C ARG A 18 14.38 -30.85 32.65
N HIS A 19 14.56 -29.89 31.75
CA HIS A 19 15.48 -28.76 31.96
C HIS A 19 14.82 -27.39 31.80
N PHE A 20 13.77 -27.26 31.00
CA PHE A 20 13.10 -25.98 30.81
C PHE A 20 12.08 -25.71 31.93
N ALA A 21 12.45 -24.78 32.80
CA ALA A 21 11.61 -24.32 33.89
C ALA A 21 10.35 -23.61 33.35
N PHE A 22 9.26 -23.70 34.10
CA PHE A 22 8.00 -23.03 33.77
C PHE A 22 7.51 -22.17 34.94
N GLU A 23 6.73 -21.14 34.65
CA GLU A 23 6.07 -20.32 35.67
C GLU A 23 4.70 -20.90 36.02
N ASP A 24 4.45 -21.13 37.31
CA ASP A 24 3.16 -21.60 37.79
C ASP A 24 2.18 -20.43 37.96
N LYS A 25 1.28 -20.28 36.98
CA LYS A 25 0.26 -19.22 36.96
C LYS A 25 -0.81 -19.38 38.06
N SER A 26 -0.87 -20.51 38.77
CA SER A 26 -1.81 -20.73 39.87
C SER A 26 -1.33 -20.14 41.20
N SER A 27 -0.02 -19.96 41.33
CA SER A 27 0.64 -19.32 42.46
C SER A 27 0.77 -17.81 42.19
N ILE A 28 -0.25 -17.04 42.56
CA ILE A 28 -0.25 -15.56 42.42
C ILE A 28 0.86 -14.91 43.27
N VAL A 29 1.40 -15.63 44.27
CA VAL A 29 2.33 -15.10 45.28
C VAL A 29 3.80 -15.35 44.92
N ASN A 30 4.12 -16.40 44.16
CA ASN A 30 5.48 -16.68 43.71
C ASN A 30 5.50 -16.79 42.17
N THR A 31 5.96 -15.74 41.50
CA THR A 31 6.33 -15.77 40.07
C THR A 31 7.70 -16.42 39.84
N ALA A 32 8.25 -17.11 40.84
CA ALA A 32 9.51 -17.80 40.70
C ALA A 32 9.34 -19.02 39.77
N PRO A 33 10.22 -19.20 38.77
CA PRO A 33 10.14 -20.34 37.87
C PRO A 33 10.37 -21.65 38.65
N VAL A 34 9.55 -22.67 38.37
CA VAL A 34 9.71 -24.00 38.96
C VAL A 34 10.87 -24.71 38.26
N VAL A 35 11.95 -24.96 39.01
CA VAL A 35 13.21 -25.54 38.48
C VAL A 35 13.32 -27.05 38.73
N ASP A 36 12.46 -27.63 39.57
CA ASP A 36 12.51 -29.05 39.91
C ASP A 36 12.15 -29.94 38.70
N SER A 37 13.11 -30.78 38.28
CA SER A 37 13.00 -31.67 37.13
C SER A 37 11.81 -32.63 37.21
N ASP A 38 11.46 -33.13 38.40
CA ASP A 38 10.39 -34.13 38.52
C ASP A 38 9.00 -33.47 38.41
N LEU A 39 8.86 -32.25 38.91
CA LEU A 39 7.67 -31.41 38.73
C LEU A 39 7.51 -30.96 37.27
N ILE A 40 8.62 -30.59 36.59
CA ILE A 40 8.63 -30.26 35.15
C ILE A 40 8.14 -31.46 34.33
N PHE A 41 8.67 -32.66 34.61
CA PHE A 41 8.30 -33.86 33.88
C PHE A 41 6.83 -34.24 34.12
N ALA A 42 6.36 -34.22 35.37
CA ALA A 42 4.98 -34.53 35.71
C ALA A 42 4.01 -33.59 34.97
N ARG A 43 4.28 -32.28 35.00
CA ARG A 43 3.45 -31.27 34.32
C ARG A 43 3.46 -31.43 32.80
N TYR A 44 4.61 -31.74 32.20
CA TYR A 44 4.73 -31.94 30.76
C TYR A 44 3.96 -33.18 30.29
N LYS A 45 4.07 -34.28 31.04
CA LYS A 45 3.36 -35.54 30.77
C LYS A 45 1.84 -35.38 30.85
N GLU A 46 1.35 -34.59 31.81
CA GLU A 46 -0.07 -34.28 31.94
C GLU A 46 -0.55 -33.27 30.88
N SER A 47 0.37 -32.49 30.29
CA SER A 47 0.03 -31.57 29.21
C SER A 47 -0.37 -32.33 27.94
N ARG A 48 -1.29 -31.74 27.18
CA ARG A 48 -1.64 -32.20 25.82
C ARG A 48 -0.44 -32.08 24.86
N ASP A 49 0.54 -31.25 25.21
CA ASP A 49 1.74 -30.99 24.41
C ASP A 49 2.59 -32.24 24.21
N PHE A 50 2.68 -33.10 25.23
CA PHE A 50 3.43 -34.36 25.15
C PHE A 50 2.93 -35.24 24.00
N TRP A 51 1.61 -35.36 23.84
CA TRP A 51 1.00 -36.19 22.81
C TRP A 51 1.21 -35.62 21.40
N TRP A 52 1.12 -34.29 21.25
CA TRP A 52 1.37 -33.64 19.97
C TRP A 52 2.83 -33.75 19.53
N ASP A 53 3.75 -33.62 20.48
CA ASP A 53 5.18 -33.72 20.20
C ASP A 53 5.61 -35.15 19.85
N LEU A 54 5.02 -36.14 20.53
CA LEU A 54 5.19 -37.55 20.20
C LEU A 54 4.69 -37.84 18.78
N ALA A 55 3.49 -37.36 18.42
CA ALA A 55 2.92 -37.52 17.09
C ALA A 55 3.77 -36.87 15.98
N ALA A 56 4.40 -35.73 16.27
CA ALA A 56 5.25 -35.01 15.31
C ALA A 56 6.64 -35.67 15.08
N VAL A 57 7.12 -36.49 16.01
CA VAL A 57 8.43 -37.18 15.94
C VAL A 57 8.34 -38.57 15.31
N VAL A 58 7.15 -39.16 15.17
CA VAL A 58 7.01 -40.53 14.65
C VAL A 58 7.67 -40.64 13.26
N PRO A 59 8.63 -41.56 13.06
CA PRO A 59 9.46 -41.62 11.85
C PRO A 59 8.73 -42.26 10.65
N ILE A 60 7.43 -42.02 10.48
CA ILE A 60 6.59 -42.60 9.41
C ILE A 60 7.16 -42.24 8.04
N ALA A 61 7.57 -40.98 7.87
CA ALA A 61 8.17 -40.49 6.64
C ALA A 61 9.54 -41.10 6.34
N LEU A 62 10.35 -41.35 7.38
CA LEU A 62 11.68 -41.95 7.23
C LEU A 62 11.58 -43.41 6.77
N VAL A 63 10.59 -44.15 7.28
CA VAL A 63 10.27 -45.51 6.82
C VAL A 63 9.85 -45.50 5.35
N GLY A 64 9.04 -44.51 4.91
CA GLY A 64 8.69 -44.34 3.49
C GLY A 64 9.84 -43.92 2.57
N ASP A 65 10.91 -43.34 3.11
CA ASP A 65 12.12 -42.99 2.35
C ASP A 65 13.08 -44.18 2.21
N LEU A 66 13.06 -45.12 3.16
CA LEU A 66 13.84 -46.37 3.14
C LEU A 66 13.29 -47.41 2.16
N ILE A 67 12.00 -47.35 1.84
CA ILE A 67 11.34 -48.28 0.92
C ILE A 67 11.54 -47.81 -0.55
N PRO A 68 11.99 -48.69 -1.47
CA PRO A 68 12.19 -48.35 -2.88
C PRO A 68 10.93 -47.82 -3.56
N GLN A 69 11.08 -46.80 -4.42
CA GLN A 69 9.98 -46.09 -5.09
C GLN A 69 9.07 -46.97 -5.97
N ALA A 70 9.47 -48.19 -6.27
CA ALA A 70 8.74 -49.14 -7.10
C ALA A 70 7.49 -49.76 -6.42
N THR A 71 7.27 -49.51 -5.13
CA THR A 71 6.23 -50.17 -4.31
C THR A 71 4.97 -49.31 -4.09
N GLY A 72 4.33 -48.87 -5.17
CA GLY A 72 2.93 -48.41 -5.19
C GLY A 72 2.54 -47.17 -4.35
N SER A 73 1.25 -46.82 -4.39
CA SER A 73 0.65 -45.62 -3.77
C SER A 73 0.78 -45.57 -2.23
N PHE A 74 0.99 -46.72 -1.58
CA PHE A 74 1.14 -46.82 -0.13
C PHE A 74 2.41 -46.10 0.40
N VAL A 75 3.52 -46.14 -0.36
CA VAL A 75 4.75 -45.42 0.01
C VAL A 75 4.59 -43.90 -0.06
N GLN A 76 3.78 -43.40 -1.00
CA GLN A 76 3.44 -41.97 -1.06
C GLN A 76 2.64 -41.55 0.18
N VAL A 77 1.67 -42.36 0.62
CA VAL A 77 0.92 -42.10 1.87
C VAL A 77 1.87 -42.09 3.08
N LEU A 78 2.83 -43.01 3.18
CA LEU A 78 3.83 -42.98 4.27
C LEU A 78 4.67 -41.70 4.24
N ARG A 79 5.05 -41.22 3.05
CA ARG A 79 5.79 -39.94 2.91
C ARG A 79 4.94 -38.71 3.27
N THR A 80 3.61 -38.78 3.16
CA THR A 80 2.71 -37.69 3.62
C THR A 80 2.68 -37.56 5.13
N GLY A 81 3.16 -38.57 5.87
CA GLY A 81 3.41 -38.47 7.31
C GLY A 81 4.31 -37.28 7.71
N ARG A 82 5.07 -36.69 6.77
CA ARG A 82 5.80 -35.42 6.99
C ARG A 82 4.89 -34.25 7.39
N VAL A 83 3.61 -34.28 7.00
CA VAL A 83 2.62 -33.25 7.37
C VAL A 83 2.38 -33.23 8.88
N LEU A 84 2.55 -34.36 9.59
CA LEU A 84 2.46 -34.40 11.06
C LEU A 84 3.48 -33.48 11.74
N ARG A 85 4.60 -33.13 11.06
CA ARG A 85 5.57 -32.15 11.56
C ARG A 85 4.97 -30.74 11.67
N LEU A 86 3.91 -30.42 10.91
CA LEU A 86 3.21 -29.14 11.02
C LEU A 86 2.51 -28.97 12.37
N LEU A 87 2.27 -30.04 13.15
CA LEU A 87 1.79 -29.93 14.52
C LEU A 87 2.70 -29.04 15.39
N ARG A 88 3.99 -28.96 15.05
CA ARG A 88 4.96 -28.08 15.74
C ARG A 88 4.76 -26.59 15.45
N MET A 89 3.98 -26.22 14.43
CA MET A 89 3.64 -24.82 14.16
C MET A 89 2.91 -24.15 15.34
N ARG A 90 2.34 -24.92 16.28
CA ARG A 90 1.77 -24.39 17.52
C ARG A 90 2.78 -23.58 18.37
N TYR A 91 4.06 -23.94 18.31
CA TYR A 91 5.13 -23.22 19.01
C TYR A 91 5.55 -21.93 18.30
N PHE A 92 5.26 -21.82 17.00
CA PHE A 92 5.67 -20.66 16.21
C PHE A 92 5.04 -19.38 16.75
N GLN A 93 3.77 -19.42 17.16
CA GLN A 93 3.08 -18.24 17.68
C GLN A 93 3.68 -17.75 19.00
N SER A 94 4.00 -18.63 19.95
CA SER A 94 4.57 -18.24 21.24
C SER A 94 5.99 -17.70 21.08
N VAL A 95 6.85 -18.41 20.33
CA VAL A 95 8.22 -17.98 20.06
C VAL A 95 8.24 -16.63 19.33
N LEU A 96 7.40 -16.47 18.31
CA LEU A 96 7.31 -15.21 17.59
C LEU A 96 6.77 -14.08 18.49
N SER A 97 5.86 -14.36 19.42
CA SER A 97 5.40 -13.36 20.40
C SER A 97 6.53 -12.91 21.31
N GLU A 98 7.28 -13.84 21.88
CA GLU A 98 8.40 -13.56 22.79
C GLU A 98 9.50 -12.77 22.08
N VAL A 99 9.85 -13.16 20.85
CA VAL A 99 10.85 -12.42 20.04
C VAL A 99 10.37 -11.01 19.74
N LEU A 100 9.11 -10.84 19.29
CA LEU A 100 8.55 -9.52 19.00
C LEU A 100 8.45 -8.65 20.27
N GLU A 101 8.23 -9.25 21.44
CA GLU A 101 8.25 -8.57 22.74
C GLU A 101 9.64 -8.14 23.15
N ALA A 102 10.65 -9.00 22.95
CA ALA A 102 12.04 -8.68 23.22
C ALA A 102 12.54 -7.49 22.37
N TYR A 103 12.02 -7.33 21.15
CA TYR A 103 12.29 -6.18 20.27
C TYR A 103 11.33 -4.98 20.49
N HIS A 104 10.51 -4.99 21.55
CA HIS A 104 9.56 -3.91 21.88
C HIS A 104 8.61 -3.54 20.72
N VAL A 105 8.20 -4.52 19.91
CA VAL A 105 7.28 -4.29 18.80
C VAL A 105 5.86 -4.06 19.32
N SER A 106 5.20 -3.00 18.83
CA SER A 106 3.83 -2.65 19.24
C SER A 106 2.83 -3.75 18.87
N THR A 107 1.76 -3.90 19.66
CA THR A 107 0.74 -4.95 19.47
C THR A 107 0.14 -4.94 18.06
N SER A 108 -0.19 -3.77 17.53
CA SER A 108 -0.75 -3.65 16.17
C SER A 108 0.24 -4.08 15.09
N MET A 109 1.54 -3.84 15.28
CA MET A 109 2.59 -4.31 14.37
C MET A 109 2.78 -5.84 14.49
N LYS A 110 2.66 -6.41 15.69
CA LYS A 110 2.64 -7.87 15.87
C LYS A 110 1.52 -8.50 15.04
N THR A 111 0.31 -7.92 15.04
CA THR A 111 -0.81 -8.38 14.21
C THR A 111 -0.46 -8.38 12.72
N VAL A 112 0.15 -7.31 12.21
CA VAL A 112 0.57 -7.24 10.79
C VAL A 112 1.60 -8.32 10.46
N VAL A 113 2.58 -8.55 11.33
CA VAL A 113 3.60 -9.59 11.13
C VAL A 113 2.97 -10.98 11.14
N TYR A 114 2.10 -11.29 12.10
CA TYR A 114 1.39 -12.57 12.17
C TYR A 114 0.54 -12.84 10.92
N LEU A 115 -0.21 -11.84 10.45
CA LEU A 115 -1.03 -11.98 9.26
C LEU A 115 -0.17 -12.17 8.00
N SER A 116 0.93 -11.42 7.89
CA SER A 116 1.82 -11.51 6.72
C SER A 116 2.47 -12.88 6.60
N LEU A 117 3.02 -13.40 7.70
CA LEU A 117 3.63 -14.73 7.74
C LEU A 117 2.58 -15.85 7.63
N GLY A 118 1.41 -15.67 8.25
CA GLY A 118 0.29 -16.61 8.19
C GLY A 118 -0.27 -16.78 6.77
N VAL A 119 -0.51 -15.68 6.06
CA VAL A 119 -1.00 -15.70 4.67
C VAL A 119 0.02 -16.36 3.74
N LEU A 120 1.30 -16.03 3.86
CA LEU A 120 2.36 -16.65 3.06
C LEU A 120 2.44 -18.16 3.31
N LEU A 121 2.36 -18.59 4.57
CA LEU A 121 2.40 -20.00 4.92
C LEU A 121 1.15 -20.75 4.41
N VAL A 122 -0.04 -20.19 4.61
CA VAL A 122 -1.29 -20.84 4.22
C VAL A 122 -1.41 -20.94 2.70
N THR A 123 -1.01 -19.91 1.95
CA THR A 123 -0.96 -19.98 0.48
C THR A 123 0.06 -20.99 -0.02
N HIS A 124 1.23 -21.07 0.61
CA HIS A 124 2.22 -22.11 0.32
C HIS A 124 1.66 -23.51 0.55
N ILE A 125 1.07 -23.77 1.73
CA ILE A 125 0.50 -25.08 2.07
C ILE A 125 -0.62 -25.44 1.10
N ALA A 126 -1.53 -24.52 0.81
CA ALA A 126 -2.65 -24.76 -0.09
C ALA A 126 -2.21 -24.99 -1.55
N GLY A 127 -1.16 -24.31 -2.02
CA GLY A 127 -0.55 -24.57 -3.32
C GLY A 127 0.15 -25.93 -3.38
N CYS A 128 0.90 -26.29 -2.33
CA CYS A 128 1.53 -27.61 -2.22
C CYS A 128 0.49 -28.73 -2.13
N PHE A 129 -0.64 -28.51 -1.44
CA PHE A 129 -1.72 -29.49 -1.34
C PHE A 129 -2.49 -29.64 -2.65
N TRP A 130 -2.71 -28.54 -3.39
CA TRP A 130 -3.23 -28.58 -4.76
C TRP A 130 -2.38 -29.51 -5.65
N PHE A 131 -1.06 -29.29 -5.64
CA PHE A 131 -0.12 -30.13 -6.38
C PHE A 131 -0.14 -31.60 -5.90
N PHE A 132 -0.26 -31.81 -4.59
CA PHE A 132 -0.33 -33.15 -4.01
C PHE A 132 -1.60 -33.92 -4.41
N VAL A 133 -2.77 -33.27 -4.41
CA VAL A 133 -4.04 -33.84 -4.89
C VAL A 133 -3.90 -34.26 -6.35
N ALA A 134 -3.25 -33.42 -7.16
CA ALA A 134 -2.95 -33.74 -8.55
C ALA A 134 -2.02 -34.98 -8.65
N ASP A 135 -0.89 -35.03 -7.93
CA ASP A 135 0.07 -36.17 -7.98
C ASP A 135 -0.56 -37.51 -7.55
N LEU A 136 -1.42 -37.51 -6.52
CA LEU A 136 -2.11 -38.71 -6.05
C LEU A 136 -3.04 -39.33 -7.10
N GLN A 137 -3.58 -38.52 -8.00
CA GLN A 137 -4.53 -38.95 -9.02
C GLN A 137 -3.88 -39.52 -10.28
N VAL A 138 -2.54 -39.50 -10.38
CA VAL A 138 -1.81 -40.16 -11.46
C VAL A 138 -1.56 -41.61 -11.10
N PRO A 139 -2.33 -42.60 -11.60
CA PRO A 139 -1.97 -44.00 -11.42
C PRO A 139 -0.66 -44.29 -12.15
N ARG A 140 0.43 -44.54 -11.40
CA ARG A 140 1.69 -45.08 -11.95
C ARG A 140 1.55 -46.52 -12.50
N ALA A 141 0.37 -47.15 -12.34
CA ALA A 141 0.06 -48.49 -12.81
C ALA A 141 -0.40 -48.59 -14.28
N ILE A 142 -0.25 -47.53 -15.09
CA ILE A 142 -0.54 -47.58 -16.54
C ILE A 142 0.76 -47.34 -17.31
N VAL A 143 1.70 -48.28 -17.14
CA VAL A 143 2.86 -48.43 -18.05
C VAL A 143 2.51 -49.33 -19.25
N TYR A 144 1.37 -50.02 -19.21
CA TYR A 144 0.86 -50.82 -20.33
C TYR A 144 -0.65 -50.64 -20.49
N GLY A 145 -1.08 -49.72 -21.36
CA GLY A 145 -2.49 -49.53 -21.68
C GLY A 145 -2.77 -48.27 -22.49
N THR A 146 -2.84 -48.45 -23.82
CA THR A 146 -3.44 -47.59 -24.87
C THR A 146 -3.13 -46.09 -24.87
N GLU A 147 -2.50 -45.64 -25.96
CA GLU A 147 -2.06 -44.25 -26.22
C GLU A 147 -3.16 -43.17 -26.14
N TRP A 148 -4.45 -43.51 -26.17
CA TRP A 148 -5.53 -42.50 -26.09
C TRP A 148 -5.63 -41.85 -24.70
N VAL A 149 -5.41 -42.59 -23.61
CA VAL A 149 -5.58 -42.05 -22.24
C VAL A 149 -4.35 -41.21 -21.83
N ARG A 150 -3.41 -41.02 -22.76
CA ARG A 150 -2.13 -40.35 -22.50
C ARG A 150 -2.26 -38.82 -22.40
N ASN A 151 -3.37 -38.20 -22.79
CA ASN A 151 -3.49 -36.73 -22.93
C ASN A 151 -4.41 -35.99 -21.93
N ASP A 152 -5.19 -36.68 -21.09
CA ASP A 152 -6.24 -36.03 -20.27
C ASP A 152 -5.93 -35.90 -18.77
N PHE A 153 -4.71 -35.48 -18.43
CA PHE A 153 -4.46 -35.02 -17.06
C PHE A 153 -3.79 -33.66 -17.11
N THR A 154 -4.35 -32.71 -16.37
CA THR A 154 -3.80 -31.40 -15.98
C THR A 154 -2.28 -31.42 -15.78
N ILE A 155 -1.76 -32.53 -15.24
CA ILE A 155 -0.33 -32.78 -15.04
C ILE A 155 0.43 -33.00 -16.34
N LYS A 156 -0.08 -33.74 -17.33
CA LYS A 156 0.63 -33.97 -18.60
C LYS A 156 0.59 -32.79 -19.56
N LYS A 157 -0.49 -32.02 -19.64
CA LYS A 157 -0.50 -30.75 -20.41
C LYS A 157 0.42 -29.72 -19.75
N CYS A 158 0.37 -29.61 -18.42
CA CYS A 158 1.30 -28.78 -17.65
C CYS A 158 2.77 -29.32 -17.68
N MET A 159 3.00 -30.64 -17.83
CA MET A 159 4.33 -31.28 -17.99
C MET A 159 4.83 -31.19 -19.41
N HIS A 160 3.94 -31.26 -20.39
CA HIS A 160 4.24 -31.03 -21.79
C HIS A 160 4.65 -29.57 -21.96
N ASP A 161 3.89 -28.61 -21.43
CA ASP A 161 4.25 -27.18 -21.44
C ASP A 161 5.52 -26.92 -20.62
N GLY A 162 5.65 -27.49 -19.42
CA GLY A 162 6.85 -27.34 -18.59
C GLY A 162 8.13 -27.97 -19.18
N ALA A 163 7.99 -29.01 -20.01
CA ALA A 163 9.09 -29.66 -20.73
C ALA A 163 9.39 -29.00 -22.09
N HIS A 164 8.41 -28.36 -22.73
CA HIS A 164 8.59 -27.63 -23.99
C HIS A 164 9.22 -26.24 -23.79
N TYR A 165 9.03 -25.61 -22.60
CA TYR A 165 9.54 -24.27 -22.25
C TYR A 165 10.52 -24.35 -21.07
N ALA A 166 11.73 -24.90 -21.31
CA ALA A 166 12.78 -25.14 -20.32
C ALA A 166 12.71 -24.23 -19.07
N ASN A 167 12.45 -24.84 -17.89
CA ASN A 167 12.46 -24.26 -16.54
C ASN A 167 11.20 -23.58 -15.96
N CYS A 168 9.97 -23.99 -16.32
CA CYS A 168 8.81 -23.65 -15.49
C CYS A 168 8.68 -24.62 -14.29
N THR A 169 8.97 -24.16 -13.07
CA THR A 169 8.88 -25.00 -11.87
C THR A 169 7.42 -25.17 -11.39
N TRP A 170 7.07 -26.38 -10.96
CA TRP A 170 5.73 -26.77 -10.47
C TRP A 170 5.23 -25.94 -9.29
N TYR A 171 6.18 -25.53 -8.46
CA TYR A 171 5.93 -24.83 -7.22
C TYR A 171 5.40 -23.40 -7.44
N PRO A 172 6.03 -22.53 -8.25
CA PRO A 172 5.48 -21.21 -8.59
C PRO A 172 4.09 -21.23 -9.21
N ARG A 173 3.77 -22.19 -10.09
CA ARG A 173 2.42 -22.30 -10.69
C ARG A 173 1.36 -22.68 -9.66
N SER A 174 1.67 -23.61 -8.77
CA SER A 174 0.75 -24.05 -7.72
C SER A 174 0.56 -22.96 -6.66
N LEU A 175 1.64 -22.23 -6.34
CA LEU A 175 1.58 -21.05 -5.47
C LEU A 175 0.77 -19.92 -6.12
N PHE A 176 0.96 -19.66 -7.42
CA PHE A 176 0.18 -18.70 -8.17
C PHE A 176 -1.32 -19.00 -8.09
N TRP A 177 -1.73 -20.25 -8.36
CA TRP A 177 -3.12 -20.66 -8.19
C TRP A 177 -3.66 -20.37 -6.78
N SER A 178 -2.91 -20.78 -5.75
CA SER A 178 -3.30 -20.58 -4.35
C SER A 178 -3.43 -19.10 -3.94
N VAL A 179 -2.51 -18.25 -4.39
CA VAL A 179 -2.53 -16.80 -4.12
C VAL A 179 -3.68 -16.12 -4.88
N MET A 180 -3.89 -16.50 -6.13
CA MET A 180 -4.94 -15.94 -6.99
C MET A 180 -6.36 -16.27 -6.50
N THR A 181 -6.52 -17.47 -5.94
CA THR A 181 -7.77 -17.91 -5.32
C THR A 181 -7.98 -17.24 -3.97
N LEU A 182 -6.94 -17.11 -3.13
CA LEU A 182 -7.02 -16.36 -1.87
C LEU A 182 -7.36 -14.88 -2.05
N THR A 183 -6.75 -14.23 -3.03
CA THR A 183 -7.00 -12.80 -3.30
C THR A 183 -8.31 -12.56 -4.04
N SER A 184 -9.09 -13.61 -4.35
CA SER A 184 -10.37 -13.55 -5.08
C SER A 184 -10.28 -12.90 -6.47
N VAL A 185 -9.08 -12.84 -7.05
CA VAL A 185 -8.88 -12.25 -8.38
C VAL A 185 -9.25 -13.26 -9.48
N GLY A 186 -8.91 -14.54 -9.30
CA GLY A 186 -9.53 -15.67 -10.02
C GLY A 186 -9.59 -15.60 -11.56
N TYR A 187 -8.45 -15.46 -12.24
CA TYR A 187 -8.40 -15.32 -13.72
C TYR A 187 -8.87 -16.52 -14.54
N GLY A 188 -9.04 -17.70 -13.94
CA GLY A 188 -9.49 -18.89 -14.67
C GLY A 188 -8.42 -19.50 -15.60
N VAL A 189 -7.13 -19.40 -15.28
CA VAL A 189 -6.07 -20.05 -16.09
C VAL A 189 -5.85 -21.52 -15.69
N ILE A 190 -6.15 -21.88 -14.44
CA ILE A 190 -5.98 -23.23 -13.90
C ILE A 190 -7.32 -23.68 -13.31
N PHE A 191 -7.95 -24.65 -13.97
CA PHE A 191 -9.24 -25.20 -13.56
C PHE A 191 -9.08 -26.59 -12.92
N PRO A 192 -9.90 -26.91 -11.90
CA PRO A 192 -10.07 -28.29 -11.46
C PRO A 192 -10.89 -29.06 -12.51
N PHE A 193 -10.44 -30.27 -12.87
CA PHE A 193 -11.19 -31.15 -13.78
C PHE A 193 -11.62 -32.43 -13.10
N THR A 194 -10.77 -32.98 -12.22
CA THR A 194 -11.11 -34.21 -11.51
C THR A 194 -12.06 -33.92 -10.35
N THR A 195 -12.87 -34.91 -9.97
CA THR A 195 -13.78 -34.76 -8.82
C THR A 195 -13.05 -34.37 -7.54
N ALA A 196 -11.84 -34.88 -7.29
CA ALA A 196 -11.08 -34.50 -6.08
C ALA A 196 -10.45 -33.11 -6.18
N GLU A 197 -9.96 -32.69 -7.36
CA GLU A 197 -9.54 -31.31 -7.60
C GLU A 197 -10.72 -30.34 -7.40
N CYS A 198 -11.91 -30.67 -7.92
CA CYS A 198 -13.13 -29.87 -7.77
C CYS A 198 -13.56 -29.73 -6.31
N VAL A 199 -13.56 -30.84 -5.55
CA VAL A 199 -13.92 -30.84 -4.12
C VAL A 199 -12.91 -30.01 -3.32
N TYR A 200 -11.61 -30.17 -3.59
CA TYR A 200 -10.58 -29.40 -2.92
C TYR A 200 -10.62 -27.91 -3.30
N ALA A 201 -10.79 -27.58 -4.58
CA ALA A 201 -10.95 -26.20 -5.06
C ALA A 201 -12.17 -25.54 -4.40
N PHE A 202 -13.31 -26.23 -4.31
CA PHE A 202 -14.50 -25.72 -3.63
C PHE A 202 -14.23 -25.45 -2.13
N ALA A 203 -13.61 -26.41 -1.44
CA ALA A 203 -13.25 -26.24 -0.02
C ALA A 203 -12.28 -25.07 0.19
N TRP A 204 -11.27 -24.96 -0.68
CA TRP A 204 -10.30 -23.89 -0.65
C TRP A 204 -10.93 -22.53 -0.98
N PHE A 205 -11.83 -22.42 -1.96
CA PHE A 205 -12.53 -21.17 -2.25
C PHE A 205 -13.31 -20.66 -1.03
N TYR A 206 -13.99 -21.55 -0.32
CA TYR A 206 -14.71 -21.18 0.90
C TYR A 206 -13.76 -20.69 2.00
N VAL A 207 -12.72 -21.48 2.31
CA VAL A 207 -11.74 -21.15 3.36
C VAL A 207 -10.96 -19.89 3.02
N SER A 208 -10.51 -19.77 1.78
CA SER A 208 -9.72 -18.65 1.31
C SER A 208 -10.53 -17.35 1.27
N GLY A 209 -11.82 -17.39 0.90
CA GLY A 209 -12.72 -16.24 1.02
C GLY A 209 -12.82 -15.74 2.46
N LEU A 210 -13.00 -16.64 3.44
CA LEU A 210 -13.04 -16.28 4.87
C LEU A 210 -11.72 -15.65 5.34
N ILE A 211 -10.58 -16.24 4.96
CA ILE A 211 -9.25 -15.73 5.29
C ILE A 211 -9.05 -14.34 4.67
N ASN A 212 -9.40 -14.14 3.41
CA ASN A 212 -9.23 -12.88 2.69
C ASN A 212 -9.98 -11.73 3.40
N PHE A 213 -11.29 -11.91 3.65
CA PHE A 213 -12.08 -10.89 4.36
C PHE A 213 -11.60 -10.67 5.79
N GLY A 214 -11.18 -11.74 6.49
CA GLY A 214 -10.61 -11.64 7.84
C GLY A 214 -9.30 -10.85 7.88
N VAL A 215 -8.38 -11.11 6.95
CA VAL A 215 -7.09 -10.41 6.82
C VAL A 215 -7.31 -8.94 6.48
N ILE A 216 -8.19 -8.63 5.53
CA ILE A 216 -8.53 -7.23 5.18
C ILE A 216 -9.09 -6.50 6.41
N GLY A 217 -10.01 -7.12 7.15
CA GLY A 217 -10.57 -6.53 8.37
C GLY A 217 -9.53 -6.33 9.47
N ALA A 218 -8.67 -7.31 9.71
CA ALA A 218 -7.65 -7.26 10.74
C ALA A 218 -6.55 -6.24 10.42
N ILE A 219 -6.09 -6.15 9.17
CA ILE A 219 -5.16 -5.11 8.71
C ILE A 219 -5.78 -3.73 8.85
N SER A 220 -7.05 -3.56 8.44
CA SER A 220 -7.76 -2.27 8.59
C SER A 220 -7.84 -1.85 10.07
N SER A 221 -8.14 -2.78 10.98
CA SER A 221 -8.16 -2.50 12.42
C SER A 221 -6.76 -2.17 12.96
N ALA A 222 -5.72 -2.89 12.54
CA ALA A 222 -4.34 -2.62 12.96
C ALA A 222 -3.89 -1.23 12.51
N ILE A 223 -4.20 -0.83 11.28
CA ILE A 223 -3.92 0.52 10.77
C ILE A 223 -4.68 1.58 11.58
N ALA A 224 -5.96 1.34 11.89
CA ALA A 224 -6.76 2.27 12.69
C ALA A 224 -6.18 2.48 14.10
N GLN A 225 -5.68 1.41 14.73
CA GLN A 225 -5.02 1.49 16.04
C GLN A 225 -3.68 2.22 15.97
N LEU A 226 -2.84 1.94 14.96
CA LEU A 226 -1.57 2.64 14.75
C LEU A 226 -1.77 4.14 14.54
N MET A 227 -2.86 4.53 13.88
CA MET A 227 -3.18 5.93 13.60
C MET A 227 -4.06 6.59 14.67
N ALA A 228 -4.41 5.91 15.76
CA ALA A 228 -5.42 6.39 16.71
C ALA A 228 -5.03 7.72 17.40
N ASN A 229 -3.79 7.84 17.88
CA ASN A 229 -3.32 9.04 18.57
C ASN A 229 -3.21 10.24 17.62
N GLU A 230 -2.72 10.01 16.40
CA GLU A 230 -2.61 11.04 15.37
C GLU A 230 -4.01 11.51 14.95
N ASN A 231 -4.94 10.59 14.70
CA ASN A 231 -6.32 10.91 14.36
C ASN A 231 -7.02 11.71 15.48
N ARG A 232 -6.86 11.31 16.75
CA ARG A 232 -7.45 12.02 17.90
C ARG A 232 -6.97 13.47 18.02
N THR A 233 -5.68 13.68 17.77
CA THR A 233 -5.09 15.03 17.79
C THR A 233 -5.57 15.86 16.61
N GLN A 234 -5.61 15.28 15.42
CA GLN A 234 -6.16 15.94 14.23
C GLN A 234 -7.63 16.32 14.41
N ASP A 235 -8.46 15.45 15.00
CA ASP A 235 -9.86 15.72 15.29
C ASP A 235 -10.03 16.86 16.30
N THR A 236 -9.17 16.91 17.33
CA THR A 236 -9.14 17.99 18.32
C THR A 236 -8.80 19.33 17.66
N LEU A 237 -7.77 19.38 16.82
CA LEU A 237 -7.39 20.58 16.05
C LEU A 237 -8.51 21.04 15.11
N LEU A 238 -9.21 20.11 14.45
CA LEU A 238 -10.35 20.42 13.59
C LEU A 238 -11.54 21.00 14.36
N LEU A 239 -11.81 20.49 15.57
CA LEU A 239 -12.83 21.02 16.46
C LEU A 239 -12.51 22.46 16.88
N ILE A 240 -11.27 22.70 17.32
CA ILE A 240 -10.78 24.03 17.71
C ILE A 240 -10.89 25.01 16.53
N ASN A 241 -10.46 24.61 15.33
CA ASN A 241 -10.57 25.44 14.13
C ASN A 241 -12.01 25.79 13.76
N ARG A 242 -12.94 24.84 13.88
CA ARG A 242 -14.37 25.11 13.68
C ARG A 242 -14.92 26.07 14.72
N PHE A 243 -14.55 25.87 15.99
CA PHE A 243 -14.96 26.74 17.09
C PHE A 243 -14.46 28.17 16.91
N MET A 244 -13.18 28.36 16.61
CA MET A 244 -12.57 29.67 16.40
C MET A 244 -13.22 30.42 15.23
N LYS A 245 -13.50 29.73 14.12
CA LYS A 245 -14.18 30.30 12.96
C LYS A 245 -15.63 30.66 13.29
N PHE A 246 -16.35 29.80 14.00
CA PHE A 246 -17.73 30.03 14.43
C PHE A 246 -17.84 31.24 15.38
N LYS A 247 -16.88 31.39 16.29
CA LYS A 247 -16.83 32.52 17.24
C LYS A 247 -16.20 33.79 16.68
N GLY A 248 -15.71 33.78 15.43
CA GLY A 248 -15.10 34.95 14.81
C GLY A 248 -13.81 35.41 15.49
N VAL A 249 -13.02 34.47 16.03
CA VAL A 249 -11.74 34.77 16.70
C VAL A 249 -10.77 35.41 15.70
N SER A 250 -9.99 36.41 16.13
CA SER A 250 -9.04 37.10 15.25
C SER A 250 -7.99 36.15 14.65
N PRO A 251 -7.55 36.34 13.39
CA PRO A 251 -6.58 35.45 12.73
C PRO A 251 -5.24 35.32 13.47
N THR A 252 -4.83 36.34 14.21
CA THR A 252 -3.64 36.33 15.05
C THR A 252 -3.79 35.31 16.17
N VAL A 253 -4.86 35.42 16.96
CA VAL A 253 -5.16 34.49 18.06
C VAL A 253 -5.39 33.06 17.55
N GLN A 254 -6.02 32.89 16.38
CA GLN A 254 -6.15 31.57 15.76
C GLN A 254 -4.79 30.93 15.45
N THR A 255 -3.85 31.74 14.96
CA THR A 255 -2.48 31.29 14.66
C THR A 255 -1.76 30.88 15.93
N ASP A 256 -1.92 31.66 17.00
CA ASP A 256 -1.32 31.39 18.30
C ASP A 256 -1.84 30.09 18.92
N ILE A 257 -3.15 29.87 18.90
CA ILE A 257 -3.79 28.65 19.40
C ILE A 257 -3.33 27.42 18.57
N ARG A 258 -3.29 27.52 17.23
CA ARG A 258 -2.81 26.42 16.39
C ARG A 258 -1.35 26.07 16.69
N ARG A 259 -0.51 27.09 16.87
CA ARG A 259 0.90 26.93 17.23
C ARG A 259 1.06 26.24 18.58
N TYR A 260 0.29 26.65 19.59
CA TYR A 260 0.29 26.01 20.90
C TYR A 260 0.03 24.50 20.82
N TYR A 261 -1.10 24.10 20.20
CA TYR A 261 -1.46 22.68 20.09
C TYR A 261 -0.52 21.87 19.19
N LYS A 262 0.04 22.49 18.13
CA LYS A 262 1.05 21.86 17.28
C LYS A 262 2.32 21.56 18.07
N ASN A 263 2.77 22.51 18.90
CA ASN A 263 3.99 22.38 19.71
C ASN A 263 3.80 21.38 20.84
N GLN A 264 2.61 21.36 21.44
CA GLN A 264 2.23 20.34 22.41
C GLN A 264 2.29 18.93 21.78
N TRP A 265 1.77 18.74 20.56
CA TRP A 265 1.85 17.45 19.86
C TRP A 265 3.27 17.00 19.57
N VAL A 266 4.14 17.90 19.10
CA VAL A 266 5.54 17.54 18.79
C VAL A 266 6.28 17.06 20.03
N ARG A 267 6.01 17.66 21.19
CA ARG A 267 6.65 17.32 22.46
C ARG A 267 6.05 16.09 23.12
N GLU A 268 4.72 16.02 23.23
CA GLU A 268 4.02 14.97 24.00
C GLU A 268 3.68 13.75 23.14
N LYS A 269 3.72 13.85 21.80
CA LYS A 269 3.24 12.82 20.85
C LYS A 269 1.84 12.27 21.20
N GLY A 270 1.01 13.10 21.83
CA GLY A 270 -0.35 12.76 22.26
C GLY A 270 -0.46 12.02 23.60
N VAL A 271 0.60 11.98 24.41
CA VAL A 271 0.57 11.37 25.75
C VAL A 271 0.57 12.47 26.81
N SER A 272 -0.58 12.73 27.41
CA SER A 272 -0.69 13.64 28.56
C SER A 272 -0.17 12.97 29.83
N GLU A 273 0.76 13.63 30.53
CA GLU A 273 1.35 13.17 31.80
C GLU A 273 0.27 12.85 32.85
N GLU A 274 -0.74 13.72 32.98
CA GLU A 274 -1.84 13.56 33.94
C GLU A 274 -2.65 12.28 33.70
N LEU A 275 -3.02 12.00 32.44
CA LEU A 275 -3.75 10.77 32.09
C LEU A 275 -2.90 9.52 32.33
N PHE A 276 -1.60 9.58 32.03
CA PHE A 276 -0.69 8.45 32.28
C PHE A 276 -0.60 8.14 33.78
N LEU A 277 -0.40 9.17 34.60
CA LEU A 277 -0.30 9.03 36.04
C LEU A 277 -1.61 8.56 36.69
N SER A 278 -2.77 8.93 36.13
CA SER A 278 -4.09 8.52 36.65
C SER A 278 -4.37 7.01 36.59
N VAL A 279 -3.64 6.27 35.76
CA VAL A 279 -3.79 4.80 35.60
C VAL A 279 -2.94 4.03 36.61
N LEU A 280 -1.95 4.68 37.22
CA LEU A 280 -1.00 4.04 38.14
C LEU A 280 -1.51 4.05 39.58
N PRO A 281 -1.19 3.03 40.39
CA PRO A 281 -1.39 3.09 41.84
C PRO A 281 -0.63 4.27 42.46
N ASN A 282 -1.24 4.91 43.47
CA ASN A 282 -0.70 6.15 44.08
C ASN A 282 0.77 6.00 44.53
N ASN A 283 1.18 4.88 45.10
CA ASN A 283 2.56 4.66 45.54
C ASN A 283 3.57 4.72 44.38
N VAL A 284 3.26 4.09 43.25
CA VAL A 284 4.11 4.12 42.04
C VAL A 284 4.07 5.51 41.40
N GLN A 285 2.91 6.17 41.42
CA GLN A 285 2.77 7.54 40.95
C GLN A 285 3.68 8.50 41.73
N HIS A 286 3.67 8.42 43.06
CA HIS A 286 4.52 9.24 43.93
C HIS A 286 6.00 8.94 43.69
N GLU A 287 6.39 7.67 43.51
CA GLU A 287 7.78 7.29 43.24
C GLU A 287 8.28 7.86 41.89
N ILE A 288 7.47 7.75 40.83
CA ILE A 288 7.80 8.32 39.51
C ILE A 288 7.88 9.84 39.56
N LEU A 289 6.90 10.50 40.18
CA LEU A 289 6.89 11.96 40.30
C LEU A 289 8.08 12.47 41.12
N THR A 290 8.41 11.76 42.20
CA THR A 290 9.61 12.04 42.99
C THR A 290 10.86 11.94 42.13
N PHE A 291 11.01 10.86 41.36
CA PHE A 291 12.16 10.71 40.45
C PHE A 291 12.23 11.82 39.40
N LEU A 292 11.09 12.15 38.77
CA LEU A 292 11.01 13.17 37.71
C LEU A 292 11.33 14.58 38.22
N HIS A 293 10.94 14.91 39.46
CA HIS A 293 11.02 16.27 40.02
C HIS A 293 12.13 16.45 41.08
N ALA A 294 12.79 15.37 41.51
CA ALA A 294 13.85 15.44 42.52
C ALA A 294 14.98 16.40 42.14
N ASN A 295 15.36 16.45 40.86
CA ASN A 295 16.43 17.36 40.42
C ASN A 295 15.97 18.83 40.41
N THR A 296 14.69 19.08 40.10
CA THR A 296 14.13 20.43 40.08
C THR A 296 14.12 21.05 41.49
N LEU A 297 13.77 20.27 42.51
CA LEU A 297 13.71 20.74 43.90
C LEU A 297 15.07 21.13 44.49
N ARG A 298 16.17 20.54 44.01
CA ARG A 298 17.52 20.86 44.50
C ARG A 298 17.95 22.30 44.22
N HIS A 299 17.39 22.92 43.19
CA HIS A 299 17.74 24.28 42.77
C HIS A 299 16.94 25.35 43.54
N VAL A 300 15.91 24.95 44.29
CA VAL A 300 15.10 25.89 45.08
C VAL A 300 15.79 26.15 46.41
N SER A 301 16.27 27.37 46.61
CA SER A 301 16.99 27.78 47.83
C SER A 301 16.13 27.64 49.08
N LEU A 302 14.81 27.82 48.93
CA LEU A 302 13.82 27.67 49.98
C LEU A 302 13.78 26.25 50.60
N PHE A 303 14.10 25.21 49.82
CA PHE A 303 13.96 23.81 50.24
C PHE A 303 15.30 23.09 50.45
N HIS A 304 16.43 23.80 50.49
CA HIS A 304 17.74 23.14 50.57
C HIS A 304 17.92 22.31 51.86
N ASP A 305 17.60 22.87 53.03
CA ASP A 305 17.83 22.22 54.33
C ASP A 305 16.59 21.48 54.90
N THR A 306 15.55 21.27 54.08
CA THR A 306 14.38 20.47 54.50
C THR A 306 14.68 18.97 54.45
N GLY A 307 13.94 18.17 55.23
CA GLY A 307 14.09 16.73 55.26
C GLY A 307 13.79 16.08 53.91
N ASP A 308 14.46 14.97 53.61
CA ASP A 308 14.26 14.26 52.34
C ASP A 308 12.82 13.73 52.20
N GLU A 309 12.16 13.35 53.30
CA GLU A 309 10.75 12.92 53.27
C GLU A 309 9.83 14.05 52.81
N CYS A 310 9.98 15.27 53.34
CA CYS A 310 9.19 16.42 52.93
C CYS A 310 9.46 16.80 51.47
N LYS A 311 10.74 16.76 51.04
CA LYS A 311 11.12 16.99 49.64
C LYS A 311 10.43 16.01 48.69
N GLN A 312 10.33 14.73 49.04
CA GLN A 312 9.65 13.72 48.22
C GLN A 312 8.14 14.02 48.10
N VAL A 313 7.50 14.41 49.20
CA VAL A 313 6.06 14.74 49.18
C VAL A 313 5.81 16.02 48.36
N ILE A 314 6.65 17.05 48.51
CA ILE A 314 6.58 18.27 47.69
C ILE A 314 6.84 17.96 46.21
N ALA A 315 7.80 17.07 45.90
CA ALA A 315 8.09 16.64 44.53
C ALA A 315 6.85 16.07 43.83
N SER A 316 5.99 15.39 44.59
CA SER A 316 4.78 14.74 44.05
C SER A 316 3.65 15.70 43.64
N ILE A 317 3.68 16.96 44.09
CA ILE A 317 2.67 17.97 43.72
C ILE A 317 3.15 18.97 42.67
N ILE A 318 4.44 18.96 42.33
CA ILE A 318 4.95 19.80 41.23
C ILE A 318 4.28 19.36 39.91
N ARG A 319 3.88 20.34 39.10
CA ARG A 319 3.32 20.13 37.75
C ARG A 319 4.15 20.86 36.70
N HIS A 320 4.10 20.38 35.46
CA HIS A 320 4.74 21.04 34.33
C HIS A 320 3.75 21.89 33.54
N GLU A 321 4.14 23.14 33.29
CA GLU A 321 3.43 24.03 32.39
C GLU A 321 4.38 24.52 31.29
N SER A 322 3.84 24.76 30.10
CA SER A 322 4.65 25.20 28.95
C SER A 322 4.08 26.47 28.33
N TYR A 323 4.99 27.39 28.03
CA TYR A 323 4.69 28.72 27.54
C TYR A 323 5.42 28.96 26.22
N GLN A 324 4.76 29.67 25.29
CA GLN A 324 5.33 30.02 23.99
C GLN A 324 6.08 31.36 24.06
N ALA A 325 6.93 31.62 23.09
CA ALA A 325 7.62 32.91 22.97
C ALA A 325 6.63 34.07 22.89
N GLY A 326 6.75 35.01 23.81
CA GLY A 326 5.88 36.18 23.96
C GLY A 326 4.76 36.01 24.99
N ASP A 327 4.49 34.80 25.46
CA ASP A 327 3.44 34.56 26.46
C ASP A 327 3.83 35.17 27.80
N ILE A 328 2.83 35.76 28.48
CA ILE A 328 2.99 36.29 29.83
C ILE A 328 2.68 35.16 30.80
N VAL A 329 3.67 34.76 31.59
CA VAL A 329 3.54 33.71 32.61
C VAL A 329 2.73 34.25 33.79
N LEU A 330 3.10 35.43 34.29
CA LEU A 330 2.41 36.12 35.38
C LEU A 330 2.55 37.64 35.24
N ARG A 331 1.62 38.40 35.82
CA ARG A 331 1.65 39.87 35.77
C ARG A 331 2.07 40.47 37.11
N ALA A 332 2.77 41.61 37.04
CA ALA A 332 3.05 42.41 38.22
C ALA A 332 1.75 42.84 38.89
N GLY A 333 1.66 42.68 40.22
CA GLY A 333 0.48 42.98 41.02
C GLY A 333 -0.45 41.78 41.26
N ASP A 334 -0.28 40.68 40.53
CA ASP A 334 -1.00 39.43 40.82
C ASP A 334 -0.53 38.88 42.18
N LEU A 335 -1.43 38.19 42.88
CA LEU A 335 -1.14 37.60 44.18
C LEU A 335 -0.12 36.46 44.02
N GLY A 336 0.88 36.42 44.90
CA GLY A 336 1.98 35.47 44.87
C GLY A 336 1.61 34.04 45.27
N CYS A 337 0.71 33.38 44.54
CA CYS A 337 0.20 32.07 44.92
C CYS A 337 1.00 30.88 44.39
N ASP A 338 1.89 31.09 43.43
CA ASP A 338 2.58 30.00 42.75
C ASP A 338 4.10 30.22 42.75
N LEU A 339 4.85 29.13 42.87
CA LEU A 339 6.30 29.13 42.71
C LEU A 339 6.63 28.55 41.33
N TYR A 340 7.47 29.27 40.58
CA TYR A 340 7.87 28.88 39.23
C TYR A 340 9.36 28.54 39.19
N ILE A 341 9.69 27.39 38.63
CA ILE A 341 11.07 26.92 38.46
C ILE A 341 11.32 26.74 36.96
N LEU A 342 12.31 27.44 36.41
CA LEU A 342 12.65 27.31 35.00
C LEU A 342 13.37 25.98 34.76
N ARG A 343 12.83 25.14 33.87
CA ARG A 343 13.51 23.90 33.44
C ARG A 343 14.27 24.09 32.15
N SER A 344 13.64 24.72 31.17
CA SER A 344 14.20 24.96 29.84
C SER A 344 13.61 26.24 29.26
N GLY A 345 14.38 26.90 28.38
CA GLY A 345 14.04 28.22 27.85
C GLY A 345 14.57 29.36 28.71
N ASN A 346 14.25 30.59 28.32
CA ASN A 346 14.62 31.81 29.05
C ASN A 346 13.37 32.68 29.21
N VAL A 347 13.22 33.31 30.37
CA VAL A 347 12.14 34.27 30.63
C VAL A 347 12.70 35.63 30.99
N GLU A 348 11.99 36.68 30.63
CA GLU A 348 12.34 38.05 30.90
C GLU A 348 11.41 38.67 31.95
N LEU A 349 12.01 39.32 32.94
CA LEU A 349 11.33 40.10 33.97
C LEU A 349 11.16 41.54 33.48
N ARG A 350 9.92 42.02 33.48
CA ARG A 350 9.52 43.36 33.05
C ARG A 350 8.84 44.12 34.19
N THR A 351 9.04 45.43 34.21
CA THR A 351 8.29 46.32 35.11
C THR A 351 6.82 46.46 34.68
N LEU A 352 6.01 47.13 35.51
CA LEU A 352 4.67 47.61 35.15
C LEU A 352 4.67 48.50 33.89
N ASP A 353 5.76 49.24 33.66
CA ASP A 353 5.95 50.11 32.49
C ASP A 353 6.49 49.34 31.26
N ASN A 354 6.48 48.00 31.31
CA ASN A 354 6.94 47.10 30.26
C ASN A 354 8.45 47.21 29.93
N THR A 355 9.26 47.81 30.82
CA THR A 355 10.71 47.89 30.63
C THR A 355 11.37 46.58 31.03
N PRO A 356 12.23 45.99 30.18
CA PRO A 356 12.92 44.75 30.52
C PRO A 356 14.05 45.02 31.54
N MET A 357 14.16 44.15 32.55
CA MET A 357 15.10 44.35 33.68
C MET A 357 16.12 43.23 33.84
N ARG A 358 15.68 41.98 33.78
CA ARG A 358 16.49 40.80 34.08
C ARG A 358 15.97 39.62 33.27
N ILE A 359 16.89 38.74 32.86
CA ILE A 359 16.56 37.46 32.25
C ILE A 359 16.81 36.39 33.30
N LEU A 360 15.89 35.43 33.40
CA LEU A 360 16.07 34.19 34.16
C LEU A 360 16.41 33.07 33.19
N HIS A 361 17.35 32.24 33.62
CA HIS A 361 17.89 31.12 32.88
C HIS A 361 17.34 29.80 33.42
N PRO A 362 17.55 28.67 32.71
CA PRO A 362 17.25 27.34 33.24
C PRO A 362 17.86 27.19 34.64
N GLU A 363 17.10 26.53 35.54
CA GLU A 363 17.40 26.32 36.96
C GLU A 363 17.13 27.52 37.89
N ASP A 364 16.88 28.71 37.35
CA ASP A 364 16.44 29.85 38.18
C ASP A 364 15.01 29.64 38.70
N CYS A 365 14.79 30.03 39.96
CA CYS A 365 13.47 30.05 40.61
C CYS A 365 12.92 31.48 40.67
N TYR A 366 11.61 31.62 40.50
CA TYR A 366 10.91 32.89 40.65
C TYR A 366 9.67 32.74 41.52
N GLY A 367 9.52 33.67 42.47
CA GLY A 367 8.36 33.73 43.36
C GLY A 367 8.56 32.99 44.70
N GLU A 368 9.77 32.64 45.12
CA GLU A 368 10.03 31.91 46.39
C GLU A 368 9.41 32.61 47.61
N TYR A 369 9.74 33.89 47.85
CA TYR A 369 9.19 34.62 49.00
C TYR A 369 7.73 35.03 48.79
N ASN A 370 7.34 35.32 47.53
CA ASN A 370 5.95 35.64 47.17
C ASN A 370 5.02 34.48 47.54
N PHE A 371 5.43 33.27 47.14
CA PHE A 371 4.75 32.00 47.35
C PHE A 371 4.56 31.65 48.81
N VAL A 372 5.49 32.01 49.71
CA VAL A 372 5.38 31.71 51.15
C VAL A 372 4.68 32.83 51.93
N LEU A 373 4.99 34.09 51.64
CA LEU A 373 4.52 35.26 52.40
C LEU A 373 3.20 35.87 51.88
N GLU A 374 2.62 35.32 50.80
CA GLU A 374 1.39 35.82 50.15
C GLU A 374 1.49 37.27 49.65
N VAL A 375 2.69 37.69 49.26
CA VAL A 375 2.91 39.05 48.77
C VAL A 375 2.79 39.12 47.24
N PRO A 376 2.22 40.20 46.66
CA PRO A 376 2.06 40.32 45.21
C PRO A 376 3.39 40.33 44.44
N TYR A 377 3.40 39.80 43.21
CA TYR A 377 4.59 39.83 42.36
C TYR A 377 4.94 41.26 41.95
N LYS A 378 6.24 41.60 42.00
CA LYS A 378 6.73 42.96 41.69
C LYS A 378 7.01 43.18 40.19
N SER A 379 7.11 42.11 39.40
CA SER A 379 7.44 42.15 37.97
C SER A 379 6.56 41.21 37.16
N THR A 380 6.34 41.57 35.90
CA THR A 380 5.68 40.73 34.90
C THR A 380 6.72 39.80 34.30
N VAL A 381 6.43 38.51 34.22
CA VAL A 381 7.34 37.51 33.63
C VAL A 381 6.84 37.17 32.23
N GLN A 382 7.70 37.29 31.22
CA GLN A 382 7.38 36.97 29.83
C GLN A 382 8.33 35.90 29.28
N ALA A 383 7.79 34.89 28.62
CA ALA A 383 8.58 33.85 27.97
C ALA A 383 9.25 34.39 26.70
N MET A 384 10.56 34.17 26.55
CA MET A 384 11.32 34.66 25.39
C MET A 384 11.41 33.64 24.26
N ALA A 385 11.36 32.37 24.62
CA ALA A 385 11.32 31.22 23.75
C ALA A 385 10.27 30.24 24.28
N SER A 386 10.15 29.06 23.66
CA SER A 386 9.49 27.94 24.34
C SER A 386 10.11 27.74 25.70
N THR A 387 9.30 27.90 26.74
CA THR A 387 9.78 27.79 28.12
C THR A 387 8.96 26.74 28.84
N GLU A 388 9.65 25.84 29.51
CA GLU A 388 9.04 24.86 30.40
C GLU A 388 9.26 25.28 31.84
N LEU A 389 8.16 25.35 32.58
CA LEU A 389 8.14 25.73 33.98
C LEU A 389 7.64 24.55 34.80
N SER A 390 8.33 24.26 35.89
CA SER A 390 7.75 23.49 36.99
C SER A 390 7.03 24.46 37.90
N VAL A 391 5.74 24.22 38.10
CA VAL A 391 4.84 25.08 38.89
C VAL A 391 4.46 24.33 40.16
N LEU A 392 4.67 24.97 41.30
CA LEU A 392 4.22 24.52 42.60
C LEU A 392 3.11 25.45 43.08
N ARG A 393 1.90 24.92 43.23
CA ARG A 393 0.71 25.69 43.62
C ARG A 393 0.57 25.74 45.14
N ARG A 394 0.27 26.92 45.68
CA ARG A 394 0.19 27.11 47.14
C ARG A 394 -0.89 26.26 47.80
N ASN A 395 -2.07 26.18 47.19
CA ASN A 395 -3.19 25.42 47.73
C ASN A 395 -2.85 23.93 47.98
N GLU A 396 -2.00 23.34 47.15
CA GLU A 396 -1.55 21.96 47.29
C GLU A 396 -0.42 21.85 48.31
N PHE A 397 0.53 22.80 48.30
CA PHE A 397 1.63 22.86 49.25
C PHE A 397 1.18 23.07 50.69
N GLU A 398 0.22 23.96 50.94
CA GLU A 398 -0.33 24.22 52.28
C GLU A 398 -0.98 22.98 52.90
N GLN A 399 -1.53 22.07 52.09
CA GLN A 399 -2.11 20.83 52.59
C GLN A 399 -1.04 19.87 53.08
N ILE A 400 0.13 19.86 52.44
CA ILE A 400 1.25 18.99 52.77
C ILE A 400 2.06 19.53 53.94
N ILE A 401 2.38 20.82 53.93
CA ILE A 401 3.31 21.39 54.92
C ILE A 401 2.72 21.40 56.34
N LYS A 402 1.40 21.30 56.48
CA LYS A 402 0.71 21.08 57.76
C LYS A 402 1.17 19.82 58.50
N PHE A 403 1.70 18.82 57.78
CA PHE A 403 2.24 17.60 58.37
C PHE A 403 3.70 17.76 58.82
N PHE A 404 4.39 18.84 58.43
CA PHE A 404 5.80 19.13 58.74
C PHE A 404 5.95 20.54 59.36
N PRO A 405 5.42 20.77 60.58
CA PRO A 405 5.39 22.11 61.19
C PRO A 405 6.80 22.67 61.47
N ASP A 406 7.74 21.83 61.89
CA ASP A 406 9.11 22.26 62.20
C ASP A 406 9.84 22.76 60.93
N GLU A 407 9.56 22.14 59.78
CA GLU A 407 10.14 22.57 58.50
C GLU A 407 9.48 23.83 57.96
N TRP A 408 8.18 24.05 58.23
CA TRP A 408 7.47 25.26 57.85
C TRP A 408 8.09 26.50 58.48
N ASP A 409 8.44 26.44 59.77
CA ASP A 409 9.04 27.58 60.47
C ASP A 409 10.38 27.99 59.83
N ASP A 410 11.21 27.01 59.44
CA ASP A 410 12.47 27.25 58.76
C ASP A 410 12.26 27.81 57.34
N ILE A 411 11.35 27.22 56.55
CA ILE A 411 10.95 27.73 55.23
C ILE A 411 10.46 29.18 55.33
N TYR A 412 9.65 29.49 56.34
CA TYR A 412 9.10 30.84 56.56
C TYR A 412 10.19 31.85 56.92
N HIS A 413 11.12 31.50 57.81
CA HIS A 413 12.27 32.35 58.14
C HIS A 413 13.19 32.59 56.95
N ARG A 414 13.42 31.57 56.11
CA ARG A 414 14.20 31.72 54.87
C ARG A 414 13.48 32.59 53.84
N ALA A 415 12.15 32.48 53.72
CA ALA A 415 11.36 33.36 52.86
C ALA A 415 11.46 34.84 53.28
N LEU A 416 11.42 35.13 54.58
CA LEU A 416 11.67 36.48 55.12
C LEU A 416 13.07 37.00 54.78
N ALA A 417 14.10 36.15 54.91
CA ALA A 417 15.46 36.52 54.54
C ALA A 417 15.60 36.78 53.02
N ALA A 418 14.98 35.93 52.20
CA ALA A 418 14.93 36.07 50.75
C ALA A 418 14.21 37.37 50.33
N GLN A 419 13.09 37.71 50.97
CA GLN A 419 12.38 38.98 50.73
C GLN A 419 13.31 40.19 50.94
N GLY A 420 14.07 40.22 52.04
CA GLY A 420 15.00 41.32 52.33
C GLY A 420 16.11 41.45 51.29
N GLN A 421 16.69 40.33 50.86
CA GLN A 421 17.70 40.33 49.79
C GLN A 421 17.12 40.84 48.47
N GLU A 422 15.93 40.36 48.10
CA GLU A 422 15.30 40.71 46.83
C GLU A 422 14.82 42.16 46.81
N GLU A 423 14.36 42.70 47.94
CA GLU A 423 14.07 44.14 48.09
C GLU A 423 15.30 45.02 47.90
N SER A 424 16.46 44.60 48.42
CA SER A 424 17.71 45.32 48.22
C SER A 424 18.17 45.29 46.75
N LEU A 425 18.03 44.13 46.09
CA LEU A 425 18.31 43.94 44.66
C LEU A 425 17.39 44.82 43.81
N TRP A 426 16.09 44.81 44.12
CA TRP A 426 15.08 45.61 43.44
C TRP A 426 15.34 47.12 43.59
N ALA A 427 15.69 47.57 44.80
CA ALA A 427 16.04 48.97 45.05
C ALA A 427 17.27 49.39 44.23
N ARG A 428 18.31 48.54 44.16
CA ARG A 428 19.51 48.76 43.34
C ARG A 428 19.19 48.80 41.85
N MET A 429 18.36 47.88 41.36
CA MET A 429 17.92 47.85 39.96
C MET A 429 17.12 49.10 39.59
N LYS A 430 16.18 49.52 40.45
CA LYS A 430 15.40 50.75 40.26
C LYS A 430 16.28 52.00 40.29
N ALA A 431 17.28 52.05 41.17
CA ALA A 431 18.26 53.14 41.20
C ALA A 431 19.12 53.18 39.93
N ASN A 432 19.56 52.02 39.41
CA ASN A 432 20.31 51.91 38.17
C ASN A 432 19.47 52.31 36.94
N MET A 433 18.19 51.92 36.89
CA MET A 433 17.27 52.31 35.83
C MET A 433 16.98 53.80 35.78
N ARG A 434 17.18 54.56 36.87
CA ARG A 434 17.03 56.02 36.89
C ARG A 434 18.19 56.78 36.23
N ARG A 435 19.27 56.10 35.83
CA ARG A 435 20.38 56.74 35.12
C ARG A 435 19.97 57.05 33.68
N ASP A 436 20.09 58.31 33.25
CA ASP A 436 19.63 58.79 31.93
C ASP A 436 20.10 57.93 30.74
N LYS A 437 21.34 57.42 30.82
CA LYS A 437 21.92 56.56 29.78
C LYS A 437 21.17 55.24 29.61
N LEU A 438 20.72 54.65 30.73
CA LEU A 438 19.93 53.41 30.74
C LEU A 438 18.48 53.66 30.36
N ILE A 439 17.87 54.76 30.78
CA ILE A 439 16.50 55.15 30.41
C ILE A 439 16.34 55.26 28.88
N ASN A 440 17.30 55.88 28.21
CA ASN A 440 17.25 56.01 26.75
C ASN A 440 17.39 54.66 26.03
N LEU A 441 18.23 53.76 26.54
CA LEU A 441 18.37 52.39 26.03
C LEU A 441 17.11 51.55 26.27
N THR A 442 16.59 51.56 27.49
CA THR A 442 15.44 50.72 27.90
C THR A 442 14.12 51.17 27.29
N ARG A 443 13.95 52.46 26.97
CA ARG A 443 12.76 52.96 26.26
C ARG A 443 12.68 52.48 24.80
N HIS A 444 13.82 52.14 24.19
CA HIS A 444 13.88 51.70 22.79
C HIS A 444 14.06 50.19 22.64
N SER A 445 14.57 49.50 23.67
CA SER A 445 14.70 48.05 23.68
C SER A 445 13.37 47.37 24.01
N VAL A 446 12.86 46.57 23.08
CA VAL A 446 11.67 45.75 23.31
C VAL A 446 11.98 44.59 24.26
N THR A 447 13.22 44.08 24.23
CA THR A 447 13.72 42.93 25.01
C THR A 447 15.22 43.09 25.31
N LEU A 448 15.69 42.56 26.45
CA LEU A 448 17.12 42.40 26.81
C LEU A 448 17.73 41.17 26.14
N TYR A 449 16.90 40.21 25.73
CA TYR A 449 17.36 39.05 24.96
C TYR A 449 17.72 39.48 23.54
N VAL A 450 18.95 39.21 23.12
CA VAL A 450 19.38 39.43 21.73
C VAL A 450 18.76 38.33 20.88
N THR A 451 17.55 38.55 20.38
CA THR A 451 17.08 37.77 19.23
C THR A 451 18.01 38.08 18.07
N PRO A 452 18.64 37.09 17.41
CA PRO A 452 19.42 37.35 16.22
C PRO A 452 18.53 38.14 15.23
N PRO A 453 19.04 39.22 14.61
CA PRO A 453 18.25 39.97 13.65
C PRO A 453 17.72 38.99 12.60
N ARG A 454 16.42 39.07 12.28
CA ARG A 454 15.83 38.29 11.19
C ARG A 454 16.68 38.52 9.95
N GLU A 455 17.41 37.49 9.52
CA GLU A 455 18.19 37.57 8.30
C GLU A 455 17.26 37.94 7.14
N THR A 456 17.62 38.97 6.39
CA THR A 456 16.84 39.43 5.24
C THR A 456 16.93 38.40 4.12
N GLY A 457 15.79 37.94 3.58
CA GLY A 457 15.73 36.95 2.50
C GLY A 457 15.36 35.53 2.93
N VAL A 458 15.02 35.31 4.20
CA VAL A 458 14.58 34.01 4.73
C VAL A 458 13.09 33.76 4.45
N ILE A 459 12.76 32.58 3.92
CA ILE A 459 11.39 32.17 3.57
C ILE A 459 10.92 31.07 4.55
N PRO A 460 9.93 31.37 5.42
CA PRO A 460 9.45 30.43 6.42
C PRO A 460 8.63 29.28 5.80
N PRO A 461 8.47 28.15 6.52
CA PRO A 461 7.71 26.97 6.06
C PRO A 461 6.28 27.27 5.60
N GLY A 462 5.59 28.20 6.27
CA GLY A 462 4.21 28.58 5.96
C GLY A 462 4.04 29.57 4.81
N HIS A 463 5.13 30.03 4.17
CA HIS A 463 5.05 31.02 3.11
C HIS A 463 4.41 30.44 1.83
N PRO A 464 3.45 31.15 1.18
CA PRO A 464 2.71 30.61 0.03
C PRO A 464 3.60 30.23 -1.15
N PHE A 465 4.68 30.99 -1.41
CA PHE A 465 5.67 30.65 -2.43
C PHE A 465 6.29 29.26 -2.20
N ARG A 466 6.63 28.92 -0.95
CA ARG A 466 7.26 27.64 -0.63
C ARG A 466 6.29 26.48 -0.83
N LEU A 467 5.00 26.69 -0.54
CA LEU A 467 3.98 25.70 -0.85
C LEU A 467 3.85 25.48 -2.37
N ALA A 468 3.74 26.55 -3.15
CA ALA A 468 3.68 26.47 -4.61
C ALA A 468 4.92 25.76 -5.19
N TRP A 469 6.10 26.08 -4.67
CA TRP A 469 7.35 25.40 -5.03
C TRP A 469 7.33 23.90 -4.67
N THR A 470 6.80 23.55 -3.50
CA THR A 470 6.67 22.15 -3.06
C THR A 470 5.71 21.37 -3.97
N VAL A 471 4.63 21.99 -4.43
CA VAL A 471 3.70 21.38 -5.41
C VAL A 471 4.40 21.17 -6.76
N LEU A 472 5.14 22.16 -7.25
CA LEU A 472 5.94 22.04 -8.48
C LEU A 472 6.96 20.89 -8.37
N LEU A 473 7.63 20.77 -7.23
CA LEU A 473 8.59 19.72 -6.96
C LEU A 473 7.92 18.34 -6.90
N ALA A 474 6.73 18.22 -6.31
CA ALA A 474 5.95 16.99 -6.29
C ALA A 474 5.55 16.55 -7.71
N VAL A 475 5.15 17.49 -8.58
CA VAL A 475 4.86 17.23 -9.99
C VAL A 475 6.11 16.73 -10.72
N ALA A 476 7.28 17.34 -10.48
CA ALA A 476 8.54 16.90 -11.07
C ALA A 476 8.94 15.47 -10.62
N ILE A 477 8.72 15.14 -9.35
CA ILE A 477 8.98 13.80 -8.81
C ILE A 477 8.03 12.77 -9.43
N LEU A 478 6.73 13.09 -9.54
CA LEU A 478 5.75 12.21 -10.18
C LEU A 478 6.08 11.99 -11.67
N TYR A 479 6.46 13.05 -12.39
CA TYR A 479 6.92 12.93 -13.78
C TYR A 479 8.10 11.96 -13.90
N ASN A 480 9.14 12.13 -13.09
CA ASN A 480 10.30 11.24 -13.13
C ASN A 480 9.96 9.80 -12.74
N LEU A 481 9.06 9.60 -11.76
CA LEU A 481 8.59 8.28 -11.37
C LEU A 481 7.92 7.53 -12.54
N PHE A 482 7.09 8.23 -13.32
CA PHE A 482 6.45 7.63 -14.49
C PHE A 482 7.43 7.44 -15.65
N VAL A 483 8.15 8.51 -16.04
CA VAL A 483 8.96 8.54 -17.26
C VAL A 483 10.22 7.70 -17.17
N VAL A 484 10.87 7.61 -16.00
CA VAL A 484 12.07 6.75 -15.84
C VAL A 484 11.69 5.29 -16.03
N VAL A 485 10.62 4.83 -15.37
CA VAL A 485 10.12 3.45 -15.47
C VAL A 485 9.61 3.16 -16.89
N PHE A 486 8.83 4.09 -17.46
CA PHE A 486 8.34 3.97 -18.84
C PHE A 486 9.48 3.87 -19.86
N ARG A 487 10.55 4.65 -19.67
CA ARG A 487 11.70 4.64 -20.59
C ARG A 487 12.48 3.32 -20.53
N LEU A 488 12.66 2.78 -19.32
CA LEU A 488 13.35 1.50 -19.12
C LEU A 488 12.58 0.35 -19.78
N ALA A 489 11.25 0.36 -19.70
CA ALA A 489 10.43 -0.72 -20.23
C ALA A 489 10.09 -0.58 -21.73
N PHE A 490 9.71 0.61 -22.21
CA PHE A 490 9.04 0.76 -23.51
C PHE A 490 9.84 1.56 -24.56
N LEU A 491 10.92 2.24 -24.19
CA LEU A 491 11.65 3.18 -25.08
C LEU A 491 13.14 2.83 -25.18
N GLN A 492 13.44 1.65 -25.73
CA GLN A 492 14.81 1.21 -26.01
C GLN A 492 15.44 1.98 -27.19
N TYR A 493 14.64 2.31 -28.23
CA TYR A 493 15.09 3.06 -29.42
C TYR A 493 14.15 4.24 -29.73
N PRO A 494 14.30 5.40 -29.04
CA PRO A 494 13.45 6.57 -29.25
C PRO A 494 13.74 7.23 -30.60
N SER A 495 12.69 7.78 -31.25
CA SER A 495 12.88 8.69 -32.40
C SER A 495 13.62 9.98 -31.98
N ASP A 496 14.28 10.66 -32.93
CA ASP A 496 15.00 11.92 -32.67
C ASP A 496 14.08 13.01 -32.08
N ALA A 497 12.83 13.09 -32.56
CA ALA A 497 11.83 14.00 -32.02
C ALA A 497 11.50 13.66 -30.57
N THR A 498 11.26 12.39 -30.25
CA THR A 498 11.01 11.92 -28.88
C THR A 498 12.22 12.18 -27.98
N MET A 499 13.43 11.95 -28.49
CA MET A 499 14.67 12.21 -27.77
C MET A 499 14.82 13.69 -27.43
N SER A 500 14.46 14.61 -28.34
CA SER A 500 14.49 16.06 -28.09
C SER A 500 13.52 16.51 -27.00
N VAL A 501 12.29 15.96 -26.98
CA VAL A 501 11.28 16.23 -25.95
C VAL A 501 11.73 15.68 -24.60
N LEU A 502 12.30 14.47 -24.58
CA LEU A 502 12.89 13.91 -23.36
C LEU A 502 14.04 14.80 -22.89
N TRP A 503 14.94 15.21 -23.78
CA TRP A 503 16.09 16.03 -23.42
C TRP A 503 15.70 17.38 -22.80
N THR A 504 14.77 18.08 -23.44
CA THR A 504 14.25 19.37 -22.96
C THR A 504 13.51 19.24 -21.62
N SER A 505 12.63 18.26 -21.47
CA SER A 505 11.94 17.99 -20.21
C SER A 505 12.91 17.62 -19.08
N ASN A 506 13.97 16.88 -19.37
CA ASN A 506 15.00 16.54 -18.39
C ASN A 506 15.75 17.77 -17.90
N LEU A 507 16.20 18.63 -18.82
CA LEU A 507 16.90 19.87 -18.47
C LEU A 507 16.02 20.77 -17.60
N LEU A 508 14.71 20.84 -17.89
CA LEU A 508 13.75 21.59 -17.09
C LEU A 508 13.70 21.07 -15.65
N PHE A 509 13.50 19.76 -15.44
CA PHE A 509 13.37 19.20 -14.10
C PHE A 509 14.70 19.16 -13.33
N ASP A 510 15.82 18.98 -14.02
CA ASP A 510 17.16 19.09 -13.41
C ASP A 510 17.39 20.52 -12.90
N SER A 511 16.99 21.53 -13.68
CA SER A 511 17.03 22.94 -13.26
C SER A 511 16.16 23.17 -12.02
N VAL A 512 14.95 22.58 -11.96
CA VAL A 512 14.09 22.65 -10.76
C VAL A 512 14.80 22.04 -9.55
N TYR A 513 15.47 20.89 -9.68
CA TYR A 513 16.18 20.26 -8.56
C TYR A 513 17.42 21.04 -8.10
N PHE A 514 18.14 21.69 -9.02
CA PHE A 514 19.24 22.59 -8.66
C PHE A 514 18.74 23.83 -7.92
N VAL A 515 17.66 24.46 -8.41
CA VAL A 515 17.03 25.59 -7.73
C VAL A 515 16.48 25.16 -6.38
N ASP A 516 15.88 23.98 -6.26
CA ASP A 516 15.42 23.43 -4.98
C ASP A 516 16.57 23.26 -3.98
N MET A 517 17.70 22.70 -4.42
CA MET A 517 18.88 22.57 -3.57
C MET A 517 19.45 23.93 -3.16
N TYR A 518 19.46 24.91 -4.06
CA TYR A 518 19.86 26.29 -3.76
C TYR A 518 18.94 26.94 -2.73
N LEU A 519 17.61 26.86 -2.93
CA LEU A 519 16.62 27.44 -2.04
C LEU A 519 16.67 26.79 -0.65
N ASN A 520 16.79 25.47 -0.55
CA ASN A 520 16.92 24.77 0.74
C ASN A 520 18.22 25.11 1.47
N TYR A 521 19.28 25.47 0.76
CA TYR A 521 20.54 25.83 1.38
C TYR A 521 20.62 27.31 1.80
N TRP A 522 19.96 28.22 1.07
CA TRP A 522 20.14 29.67 1.29
C TRP A 522 18.90 30.43 1.77
N HIS A 523 17.69 29.89 1.56
CA HIS A 523 16.45 30.65 1.76
C HIS A 523 15.36 29.94 2.57
N PHE A 524 15.22 28.62 2.48
CA PHE A 524 14.18 27.89 3.20
C PHE A 524 14.64 27.48 4.60
N THR A 525 13.89 27.89 5.62
CA THR A 525 14.12 27.44 7.00
C THR A 525 13.46 26.11 7.28
N VAL A 526 13.98 25.35 8.23
CA VAL A 526 13.33 24.12 8.72
C VAL A 526 12.61 24.44 10.02
N ASP A 527 11.47 23.79 10.26
CA ASP A 527 10.78 23.82 11.56
C ASP A 527 11.33 22.63 12.35
N LEU A 528 12.36 22.85 13.18
CA LEU A 528 12.77 21.85 14.18
C LEU A 528 11.95 22.15 15.44
N ASP A 529 11.24 21.15 15.92
CA ASP A 529 10.51 21.18 17.20
C ASP A 529 9.31 22.14 17.30
N GLY A 530 8.77 22.63 16.18
CA GLY A 530 7.56 23.48 16.16
C GLY A 530 7.84 24.96 16.40
N PHE A 531 9.11 25.36 16.44
CA PHE A 531 9.51 26.76 16.57
C PHE A 531 9.94 27.34 15.23
N VAL A 532 9.29 28.44 14.84
CA VAL A 532 9.53 29.16 13.58
C VAL A 532 10.85 29.97 13.59
N HIS A 533 11.74 29.75 14.55
CA HIS A 533 12.91 30.60 14.77
C HIS A 533 14.19 29.79 14.83
N LEU A 534 14.76 29.54 13.65
CA LEU A 534 16.12 29.00 13.55
C LEU A 534 16.90 29.85 12.54
N ASP A 535 18.15 30.12 12.92
CA ASP A 535 19.17 30.72 12.09
C ASP A 535 19.34 29.90 10.79
N MET A 536 19.61 30.58 9.66
CA MET A 536 19.88 29.91 8.40
C MET A 536 21.10 28.97 8.52
N ALA A 537 22.05 29.27 9.42
CA ALA A 537 23.18 28.39 9.71
C ALA A 537 22.74 26.99 10.19
N GLU A 538 21.73 26.94 11.04
CA GLU A 538 21.21 25.69 11.60
C GLU A 538 20.36 24.92 10.58
N SER A 539 19.52 25.64 9.82
CA SER A 539 18.78 25.05 8.70
C SER A 539 19.72 24.43 7.65
N ARG A 540 20.87 25.09 7.36
CA ARG A 540 21.93 24.55 6.50
C ARG A 540 22.58 23.29 7.08
N ALA A 541 22.88 23.29 8.37
CA ALA A 541 23.48 22.13 9.04
C ALA A 541 22.54 20.92 8.99
N TYR A 542 21.26 21.13 9.30
CA TYR A 542 20.22 20.11 9.20
C TYR A 542 20.08 19.55 7.78
N TYR A 543 20.00 20.43 6.77
CA TYR A 543 19.89 20.01 5.37
C TYR A 543 21.10 19.17 4.94
N ARG A 544 22.31 19.55 5.37
CA ARG A 544 23.57 18.85 5.04
C ARG A 544 23.62 17.42 5.58
N GLN A 545 23.10 17.21 6.80
CA GLN A 545 23.10 15.90 7.45
C GLN A 545 22.03 14.97 6.88
N ASN A 546 20.82 15.48 6.62
CA ASN A 546 19.66 14.63 6.32
C ASN A 546 19.35 14.48 4.83
N HIS A 547 19.47 15.55 4.04
CA HIS A 547 18.90 15.60 2.68
C HIS A 547 19.94 15.82 1.59
N PHE A 548 20.99 16.61 1.86
CA PHE A 548 21.95 17.07 0.86
C PHE A 548 22.59 15.93 0.06
N ARG A 549 23.10 14.88 0.73
CA ARG A 549 23.75 13.74 0.05
C ARG A 549 22.82 13.03 -0.92
N ARG A 550 21.58 12.75 -0.49
CA ARG A 550 20.55 12.14 -1.33
C ARG A 550 20.17 13.04 -2.49
N ASN A 551 20.00 14.33 -2.23
CA ASN A 551 19.58 15.30 -3.22
C ASN A 551 20.66 15.53 -4.28
N VAL A 552 21.93 15.53 -3.89
CA VAL A 552 23.07 15.54 -4.81
C VAL A 552 23.06 14.27 -5.66
N LEU A 553 23.01 13.08 -5.04
CA LEU A 553 23.00 11.80 -5.76
C LEU A 553 21.85 11.70 -6.77
N ALA A 554 20.65 12.16 -6.38
CA ALA A 554 19.48 12.17 -7.24
C ALA A 554 19.54 13.21 -8.38
N SER A 555 20.34 14.27 -8.21
CA SER A 555 20.49 15.36 -9.18
C SER A 555 21.81 15.29 -9.94
N LEU A 556 22.59 14.21 -9.80
CA LEU A 556 23.82 14.05 -10.54
C LEU A 556 23.50 14.05 -12.04
N PRO A 557 24.18 14.88 -12.84
CA PRO A 557 24.03 14.89 -14.29
C PRO A 557 24.79 13.70 -14.89
N LEU A 558 24.38 12.48 -14.55
CA LEU A 558 24.96 11.23 -15.05
C LEU A 558 24.51 10.99 -16.50
N TYR A 559 24.84 11.89 -17.43
CA TYR A 559 24.57 11.70 -18.87
C TYR A 559 25.68 12.28 -19.71
N TYR A 560 26.08 11.55 -20.77
CA TYR A 560 26.03 12.03 -22.16
C TYR A 560 26.62 11.04 -23.20
N VAL A 561 27.20 9.91 -22.81
CA VAL A 561 27.83 8.98 -23.77
C VAL A 561 27.42 7.52 -23.50
N GLY A 562 26.76 6.87 -24.47
CA GLY A 562 26.45 5.42 -24.42
C GLY A 562 25.13 5.01 -25.09
N ASN A 563 24.79 3.72 -24.98
CA ASN A 563 23.52 3.14 -25.44
C ASN A 563 22.32 3.75 -24.67
N THR A 564 21.18 3.94 -25.33
CA THR A 564 19.89 4.41 -24.78
C THR A 564 19.49 3.72 -23.48
N TYR A 565 19.79 2.43 -23.34
CA TYR A 565 19.52 1.66 -22.13
C TYR A 565 20.42 2.05 -20.94
N ALA A 566 21.74 2.16 -21.16
CA ALA A 566 22.69 2.62 -20.14
C ALA A 566 22.36 4.05 -19.70
N MET A 567 21.99 4.88 -20.67
CA MET A 567 21.39 6.17 -20.47
C MET A 567 20.16 6.07 -19.54
N ALA A 568 19.18 5.20 -19.77
CA ALA A 568 18.02 5.07 -18.89
C ALA A 568 18.39 4.63 -17.46
N LEU A 569 19.34 3.70 -17.28
CA LEU A 569 19.82 3.24 -15.97
C LEU A 569 20.48 4.35 -15.14
N CYS A 570 21.26 5.23 -15.77
CA CYS A 570 21.86 6.39 -15.10
C CYS A 570 20.83 7.37 -14.51
N ARG A 571 19.53 7.24 -14.87
CA ARG A 571 18.43 8.05 -14.32
C ARG A 571 17.78 7.45 -13.07
N VAL A 572 17.98 6.17 -12.78
CA VAL A 572 17.39 5.50 -11.61
C VAL A 572 17.67 6.23 -10.29
N PRO A 573 18.86 6.84 -10.05
CA PRO A 573 19.10 7.64 -8.84
C PRO A 573 18.09 8.78 -8.60
N ARG A 574 17.43 9.31 -9.65
CA ARG A 574 16.37 10.33 -9.50
C ARG A 574 15.19 9.84 -8.66
N LEU A 575 14.92 8.53 -8.69
CA LEU A 575 13.83 7.91 -7.91
C LEU A 575 14.07 8.00 -6.40
N LEU A 576 15.30 8.31 -5.93
CA LEU A 576 15.57 8.54 -4.52
C LEU A 576 14.79 9.73 -3.94
N ARG A 577 14.36 10.68 -4.78
CA ARG A 577 13.51 11.82 -4.37
C ARG A 577 12.07 11.40 -4.04
N THR A 578 11.61 10.23 -4.48
CA THR A 578 10.23 9.75 -4.22
C THR A 578 9.94 9.56 -2.73
N VAL A 579 10.98 9.33 -1.91
CA VAL A 579 10.89 9.24 -0.45
C VAL A 579 10.30 10.51 0.18
N GLU A 580 10.44 11.67 -0.46
CA GLU A 580 9.92 12.94 0.04
C GLU A 580 8.44 13.18 -0.29
N LEU A 581 7.90 12.46 -1.29
CA LEU A 581 6.55 12.68 -1.81
C LEU A 581 5.44 12.53 -0.74
N PRO A 582 5.45 11.51 0.15
CA PRO A 582 4.44 11.40 1.20
C PRO A 582 4.41 12.62 2.13
N ALA A 583 5.58 13.13 2.52
CA ALA A 583 5.69 14.32 3.37
C ALA A 583 5.21 15.60 2.67
N MET A 584 5.42 15.72 1.35
CA MET A 584 4.89 16.84 0.55
C MET A 584 3.37 16.81 0.48
N VAL A 585 2.78 15.63 0.22
CA VAL A 585 1.32 15.45 0.17
C VAL A 585 0.67 15.77 1.51
N THR A 586 1.24 15.29 2.62
CA THR A 586 0.72 15.60 3.97
C THR A 586 0.78 17.10 4.27
N ARG A 587 1.89 17.78 3.95
CA ARG A 587 2.00 19.24 4.13
C ARG A 587 0.96 20.02 3.32
N PHE A 588 0.73 19.61 2.07
CA PHE A 588 -0.30 20.22 1.24
C PHE A 588 -1.72 19.99 1.80
N GLN A 589 -2.01 18.79 2.27
CA GLN A 589 -3.29 18.47 2.90
C GLN A 589 -3.52 19.29 4.18
N LEU A 590 -2.50 19.41 5.03
CA LEU A 590 -2.56 20.24 6.25
C LEU A 590 -2.83 21.72 5.91
N TRP A 591 -2.12 22.27 4.92
CA TRP A 591 -2.36 23.64 4.47
C TRP A 591 -3.80 23.87 3.97
N ILE A 592 -4.38 22.90 3.25
CA ILE A 592 -5.78 22.98 2.81
C ILE A 592 -6.74 22.92 4.01
N GLN A 593 -6.47 22.05 4.98
CA GLN A 593 -7.29 21.92 6.19
C GLN A 593 -7.30 23.23 7.00
N GLU A 594 -6.14 23.87 7.14
CA GLU A 594 -5.97 25.13 7.88
C GLU A 594 -6.65 26.33 7.19
N ASN A 595 -6.62 26.39 5.86
CA ASN A 595 -7.08 27.57 5.11
C ASN A 595 -8.51 27.46 4.57
N VAL A 596 -8.93 26.27 4.14
CA VAL A 596 -10.22 26.08 3.43
C VAL A 596 -11.30 25.51 4.36
N VAL A 597 -10.93 24.91 5.51
CA VAL A 597 -11.83 24.38 6.55
C VAL A 597 -13.00 23.56 5.97
N SER A 598 -12.73 22.72 4.97
CA SER A 598 -13.73 21.86 4.33
C SER A 598 -13.40 20.38 4.53
N ALA A 599 -14.25 19.70 5.31
CA ALA A 599 -14.15 18.27 5.53
C ALA A 599 -14.37 17.48 4.22
N LYS A 600 -15.27 17.96 3.35
CA LYS A 600 -15.55 17.33 2.04
C LYS A 600 -14.33 17.37 1.13
N LEU A 601 -13.65 18.51 1.04
CA LEU A 601 -12.45 18.67 0.22
C LEU A 601 -11.31 17.78 0.76
N THR A 602 -11.16 17.71 2.08
CA THR A 602 -10.16 16.84 2.73
C THR A 602 -10.42 15.37 2.41
N ALA A 603 -11.68 14.92 2.49
CA ALA A 603 -12.06 13.55 2.13
C ALA A 603 -11.78 13.23 0.66
N PHE A 604 -12.09 14.17 -0.24
CA PHE A 604 -11.78 14.03 -1.67
C PHE A 604 -10.26 13.92 -1.93
N LEU A 605 -9.43 14.73 -1.26
CA LEU A 605 -7.98 14.65 -1.40
C LEU A 605 -7.40 13.32 -0.91
N ARG A 606 -7.99 12.71 0.14
CA ARG A 606 -7.62 11.37 0.58
C ARG A 606 -7.93 10.31 -0.48
N LEU A 607 -9.07 10.43 -1.17
CA LEU A 607 -9.42 9.56 -2.29
C LEU A 607 -8.45 9.74 -3.47
N VAL A 608 -8.11 10.98 -3.83
CA VAL A 608 -7.14 11.28 -4.89
C VAL A 608 -5.76 10.70 -4.55
N LYS A 609 -5.31 10.81 -3.30
CA LYS A 609 -4.06 10.19 -2.84
C LYS A 609 -4.07 8.68 -3.03
N LEU A 610 -5.17 8.01 -2.68
CA LEU A 610 -5.30 6.56 -2.84
C LEU A 610 -5.30 6.16 -4.33
N LEU A 611 -6.04 6.88 -5.16
CA LEU A 611 -6.07 6.65 -6.61
C LEU A 611 -4.68 6.84 -7.24
N LEU A 612 -3.94 7.88 -6.84
CA LEU A 612 -2.59 8.13 -7.33
C LEU A 612 -1.64 6.98 -7.01
N VAL A 613 -1.71 6.43 -5.80
CA VAL A 613 -0.92 5.26 -5.40
C VAL A 613 -1.28 4.04 -6.27
N LEU A 614 -2.58 3.79 -6.49
CA LEU A 614 -3.03 2.69 -7.35
C LEU A 614 -2.49 2.81 -8.78
N ILE A 615 -2.58 4.00 -9.38
CA ILE A 615 -2.09 4.25 -10.75
C ILE A 615 -0.58 4.06 -10.82
N VAL A 616 0.18 4.57 -9.84
CA VAL A 616 1.64 4.39 -9.79
C VAL A 616 2.02 2.92 -9.69
N VAL A 617 1.33 2.15 -8.83
CA VAL A 617 1.59 0.72 -8.68
C VAL A 617 1.27 -0.02 -9.98
N ALA A 618 0.10 0.23 -10.58
CA ALA A 618 -0.29 -0.37 -11.86
C ALA A 618 0.69 -0.03 -13.00
N HIS A 619 1.20 1.21 -13.02
CA HIS A 619 2.23 1.64 -13.97
C HIS A 619 3.53 0.83 -13.80
N ILE A 620 4.02 0.71 -12.57
CA ILE A 620 5.26 -0.01 -12.27
C ILE A 620 5.08 -1.50 -12.57
N THR A 621 3.98 -2.12 -12.15
CA THR A 621 3.74 -3.54 -12.38
C THR A 621 3.59 -3.86 -13.87
N GLY A 622 2.79 -3.08 -14.61
CA GLY A 622 2.64 -3.24 -16.06
C GLY A 622 3.94 -3.03 -16.83
N ALA A 623 4.75 -2.05 -16.42
CA ALA A 623 6.05 -1.80 -17.03
C ALA A 623 7.07 -2.93 -16.75
N ILE A 624 7.13 -3.44 -15.52
CA ILE A 624 7.98 -4.58 -15.17
C ILE A 624 7.55 -5.82 -15.97
N TYR A 625 6.25 -6.06 -16.07
CA TYR A 625 5.72 -7.24 -16.77
C TYR A 625 6.04 -7.20 -18.27
N TYR A 626 5.91 -6.03 -18.90
CA TYR A 626 6.37 -5.79 -20.27
C TYR A 626 7.86 -6.00 -20.44
N PHE A 627 8.67 -5.40 -19.57
CA PHE A 627 10.13 -5.52 -19.63
C PHE A 627 10.61 -6.97 -19.53
N LEU A 628 9.98 -7.79 -18.69
CA LEU A 628 10.32 -9.20 -18.53
C LEU A 628 9.92 -10.07 -19.74
N GLY A 629 8.92 -9.65 -20.51
CA GLY A 629 8.39 -10.38 -21.67
C GLY A 629 8.84 -9.81 -23.02
N ASP A 630 9.78 -8.86 -23.04
CA ASP A 630 10.29 -8.28 -24.30
C ASP A 630 11.41 -9.17 -24.88
N PRO A 631 11.21 -9.76 -26.07
CA PRO A 631 12.20 -10.66 -26.69
C PRO A 631 13.52 -9.95 -27.04
N ALA A 632 13.56 -8.61 -27.14
CA ALA A 632 14.80 -7.86 -27.34
C ALA A 632 15.78 -7.99 -26.16
N THR A 633 15.32 -8.46 -24.99
CA THR A 633 16.16 -8.75 -23.82
C THR A 633 16.69 -10.18 -23.78
N HIS A 634 16.11 -11.09 -24.58
CA HIS A 634 16.44 -12.51 -24.63
C HIS A 634 17.16 -12.86 -25.94
N GLU A 635 18.38 -12.35 -26.12
CA GLU A 635 19.21 -12.55 -27.33
C GLU A 635 19.73 -14.00 -27.53
N HIS A 636 19.34 -14.99 -26.70
CA HIS A 636 20.04 -16.28 -26.66
C HIS A 636 19.23 -17.57 -26.85
N ASP A 637 17.91 -17.56 -26.98
CA ASP A 637 17.15 -18.82 -27.18
C ASP A 637 16.26 -18.77 -28.45
N ASP A 638 16.83 -19.24 -29.57
CA ASP A 638 16.18 -19.41 -30.88
C ASP A 638 15.06 -20.48 -30.92
N VAL A 639 14.55 -20.92 -29.77
CA VAL A 639 13.57 -22.02 -29.67
C VAL A 639 12.29 -21.54 -28.99
N ASN A 640 11.24 -21.32 -29.79
CA ASN A 640 9.83 -21.11 -29.40
C ASN A 640 9.43 -19.76 -28.77
N VAL A 641 9.66 -18.65 -29.48
CA VAL A 641 9.14 -17.30 -29.13
C VAL A 641 7.60 -17.17 -29.34
N SER A 642 6.89 -18.20 -29.77
CA SER A 642 5.45 -18.13 -30.13
C SER A 642 4.48 -18.09 -28.94
N HIS A 643 4.94 -18.13 -27.69
CA HIS A 643 4.09 -18.31 -26.51
C HIS A 643 4.27 -17.25 -25.41
N GLU A 644 4.97 -16.15 -25.69
CA GLU A 644 5.02 -15.02 -24.76
C GLU A 644 3.74 -14.18 -24.88
N TRP A 645 3.20 -13.72 -23.75
CA TRP A 645 1.94 -12.97 -23.71
C TRP A 645 1.94 -11.73 -24.62
N PHE A 646 3.11 -11.13 -24.83
CA PHE A 646 3.36 -9.99 -25.72
C PHE A 646 3.20 -10.37 -27.21
N VAL A 647 3.58 -11.60 -27.58
CA VAL A 647 3.52 -12.11 -28.96
C VAL A 647 2.10 -12.54 -29.33
N ILE A 648 1.32 -12.99 -28.35
CA ILE A 648 -0.08 -13.41 -28.50
C ILE A 648 -1.01 -12.20 -28.61
N ASP A 649 -0.74 -11.08 -27.93
CA ASP A 649 -1.64 -9.91 -27.94
C ASP A 649 -1.74 -9.26 -29.34
N LEU A 650 -2.91 -9.43 -29.97
CA LEU A 650 -3.21 -8.94 -31.33
C LEU A 650 -3.05 -7.42 -31.49
N ILE A 651 -3.31 -6.63 -30.45
CA ILE A 651 -3.22 -5.16 -30.51
C ILE A 651 -1.75 -4.76 -30.55
N ILE A 652 -0.93 -5.34 -29.68
CA ILE A 652 0.52 -5.11 -29.68
C ILE A 652 1.13 -5.59 -30.99
N ARG A 653 0.70 -6.76 -31.50
CA ARG A 653 1.17 -7.31 -32.77
C ARG A 653 0.79 -6.43 -33.98
N HIS A 654 -0.43 -5.89 -34.00
CA HIS A 654 -0.89 -5.02 -35.08
C HIS A 654 -0.20 -3.65 -35.06
N TYR A 655 0.07 -3.10 -33.87
CA TYR A 655 0.77 -1.82 -33.68
C TYR A 655 2.23 -2.01 -33.24
N ASN A 656 2.89 -3.04 -33.77
CA ASN A 656 4.26 -3.38 -33.39
C ASN A 656 5.20 -2.17 -33.58
N GLY A 657 5.99 -1.85 -32.56
CA GLY A 657 6.88 -0.68 -32.53
C GLY A 657 6.28 0.61 -31.97
N ASN A 658 4.98 0.65 -31.65
CA ASN A 658 4.38 1.81 -30.97
C ASN A 658 4.42 1.66 -29.43
N ALA A 659 5.39 2.31 -28.80
CA ALA A 659 5.60 2.28 -27.36
C ALA A 659 4.38 2.72 -26.52
N LEU A 660 3.55 3.62 -27.05
CA LEU A 660 2.36 4.11 -26.33
C LEU A 660 1.24 3.06 -26.33
N VAL A 661 1.06 2.34 -27.43
CA VAL A 661 0.07 1.25 -27.50
C VAL A 661 0.51 0.09 -26.61
N ALA A 662 1.78 -0.29 -26.66
CA ALA A 662 2.36 -1.29 -25.76
C ALA A 662 2.15 -0.91 -24.30
N TYR A 663 2.42 0.35 -23.93
CA TYR A 663 2.19 0.84 -22.58
C TYR A 663 0.73 0.83 -22.15
N ILE A 664 -0.18 1.36 -22.96
CA ILE A 664 -1.61 1.37 -22.62
C ILE A 664 -2.11 -0.06 -22.45
N ARG A 665 -1.64 -1.00 -23.28
CA ARG A 665 -2.03 -2.41 -23.19
C ARG A 665 -1.45 -3.09 -21.95
N SER A 666 -0.18 -2.87 -21.62
CA SER A 666 0.46 -3.38 -20.40
C SER A 666 -0.15 -2.78 -19.13
N PHE A 667 -0.50 -1.50 -19.16
CA PHE A 667 -1.19 -0.81 -18.08
C PHE A 667 -2.63 -1.30 -17.91
N TYR A 668 -3.34 -1.51 -19.02
CA TYR A 668 -4.66 -2.14 -19.03
C TYR A 668 -4.59 -3.56 -18.47
N TRP A 669 -3.57 -4.35 -18.83
CA TRP A 669 -3.34 -5.69 -18.27
C TRP A 669 -3.07 -5.64 -16.76
N ALA A 670 -2.26 -4.68 -16.30
CA ALA A 670 -2.02 -4.48 -14.86
C ALA A 670 -3.29 -4.08 -14.09
N LEU A 671 -4.27 -3.46 -14.76
CA LEU A 671 -5.56 -3.07 -14.17
C LEU A 671 -6.67 -4.12 -14.37
N THR A 672 -6.60 -4.92 -15.43
CA THR A 672 -7.65 -5.83 -15.88
C THR A 672 -7.04 -7.04 -16.59
N THR A 673 -7.35 -8.23 -16.12
CA THR A 673 -6.74 -9.47 -16.63
C THR A 673 -7.83 -10.49 -16.91
N LYS A 674 -8.69 -10.17 -17.90
CA LYS A 674 -9.42 -11.18 -18.68
C LYS A 674 -8.64 -11.38 -19.99
N ALA A 675 -8.18 -12.61 -20.24
CA ALA A 675 -7.76 -13.02 -21.58
C ALA A 675 -8.97 -12.90 -22.53
N ASN A 676 -8.76 -12.47 -23.77
CA ASN A 676 -9.86 -12.30 -24.71
C ASN A 676 -10.41 -13.69 -25.07
N GLU A 677 -11.74 -13.85 -25.03
CA GLU A 677 -12.47 -15.08 -25.40
C GLU A 677 -12.13 -15.60 -26.82
N PHE A 678 -11.67 -14.71 -27.70
CA PHE A 678 -11.19 -15.04 -29.04
C PHE A 678 -9.88 -15.85 -29.04
N ASP A 679 -8.94 -15.49 -28.17
CA ASP A 679 -7.62 -16.16 -28.09
C ASP A 679 -7.80 -17.59 -27.58
N GLU A 680 -8.72 -17.78 -26.62
CA GLU A 680 -9.11 -19.10 -26.11
C GLU A 680 -9.76 -19.99 -27.20
N ARG A 681 -10.61 -19.42 -28.08
CA ARG A 681 -11.22 -20.16 -29.19
C ARG A 681 -10.20 -20.65 -30.22
N ILE A 682 -9.19 -19.83 -30.56
CA ILE A 682 -8.11 -20.24 -31.48
C ILE A 682 -7.24 -21.33 -30.87
N GLU A 683 -6.86 -21.19 -29.59
CA GLU A 683 -6.06 -22.20 -28.89
C GLU A 683 -6.78 -23.56 -28.83
N ASN A 684 -8.09 -23.54 -28.53
CA ASN A 684 -8.92 -24.75 -28.53
C ASN A 684 -8.97 -25.42 -29.92
N PHE A 685 -9.08 -24.65 -31.00
CA PHE A 685 -9.03 -25.18 -32.36
C PHE A 685 -7.67 -25.81 -32.68
N ASP A 686 -6.57 -25.16 -32.33
CA ASP A 686 -5.22 -25.66 -32.57
C ASP A 686 -4.91 -26.94 -31.80
N GLU A 687 -5.44 -27.05 -30.59
CA GLU A 687 -5.37 -28.26 -29.80
C GLU A 687 -6.18 -29.39 -30.43
N TYR A 688 -7.42 -29.11 -30.86
CA TYR A 688 -8.25 -30.10 -31.55
C TYR A 688 -7.61 -30.55 -32.88
N ALA A 689 -7.07 -29.62 -33.66
CA ALA A 689 -6.42 -29.90 -34.93
C ALA A 689 -5.17 -30.76 -34.77
N ARG A 690 -4.38 -30.51 -33.71
CA ARG A 690 -3.26 -31.37 -33.32
C ARG A 690 -3.73 -32.76 -32.88
N SER A 691 -4.82 -32.84 -32.11
CA SER A 691 -5.38 -34.12 -31.65
C SER A 691 -5.81 -35.05 -32.82
N GLN A 692 -6.31 -34.46 -33.90
CA GLN A 692 -6.79 -35.18 -35.08
C GLN A 692 -5.73 -35.30 -36.19
N ASN A 693 -4.48 -34.85 -35.96
CA ASN A 693 -3.42 -34.77 -36.97
C ASN A 693 -3.88 -34.11 -38.28
N LEU A 694 -4.56 -32.96 -38.18
CA LEU A 694 -5.03 -32.26 -39.37
C LEU A 694 -3.85 -31.79 -40.25
N PRO A 695 -3.95 -31.95 -41.57
CA PRO A 695 -2.97 -31.39 -42.50
C PRO A 695 -2.79 -29.88 -42.33
N ARG A 696 -1.56 -29.37 -42.52
CA ARG A 696 -1.25 -27.93 -42.39
C ARG A 696 -2.18 -27.02 -43.19
N PHE A 697 -2.62 -27.45 -44.38
CA PHE A 697 -3.54 -26.65 -45.19
C PHE A 697 -4.91 -26.44 -44.51
N LEU A 698 -5.40 -27.40 -43.71
CA LEU A 698 -6.67 -27.24 -42.98
C LEU A 698 -6.51 -26.36 -41.74
N LEU A 699 -5.34 -26.41 -41.08
CA LEU A 699 -4.98 -25.51 -39.99
C LEU A 699 -4.93 -24.05 -40.48
N GLU A 700 -4.19 -23.79 -41.54
CA GLU A 700 -4.09 -22.45 -42.15
C GLU A 700 -5.47 -21.92 -42.56
N ARG A 701 -6.32 -22.79 -43.12
CA ARG A 701 -7.70 -22.43 -43.46
C ARG A 701 -8.58 -22.18 -42.24
N GLY A 702 -8.44 -22.96 -41.16
CA GLY A 702 -9.15 -22.74 -39.90
C GLY A 702 -8.77 -21.40 -39.25
N HIS A 703 -7.48 -21.06 -39.26
CA HIS A 703 -7.02 -19.76 -38.78
C HIS A 703 -7.57 -18.60 -39.61
N GLN A 704 -7.56 -18.73 -40.94
CA GLN A 704 -8.17 -17.74 -41.83
C GLN A 704 -9.67 -17.56 -41.57
N TYR A 705 -10.38 -18.65 -41.27
CA TYR A 705 -11.79 -18.60 -40.89
C TYR A 705 -12.00 -17.80 -39.60
N PHE A 706 -11.31 -18.14 -38.51
CA PHE A 706 -11.48 -17.44 -37.23
C PHE A 706 -11.08 -15.96 -37.31
N GLN A 707 -10.00 -15.66 -38.03
CA GLN A 707 -9.56 -14.29 -38.24
C GLN A 707 -10.60 -13.46 -38.99
N TYR A 708 -11.15 -14.01 -40.07
CA TYR A 708 -12.16 -13.30 -40.86
C TYR A 708 -13.52 -13.20 -40.14
N GLN A 709 -13.91 -14.24 -39.39
CA GLN A 709 -15.08 -14.21 -38.51
C GLN A 709 -14.96 -13.07 -37.50
N PHE A 710 -13.79 -12.89 -36.89
CA PHE A 710 -13.52 -11.79 -35.98
C PHE A 710 -13.52 -10.43 -36.69
N ASP A 711 -12.97 -10.32 -37.89
CA ASP A 711 -12.99 -9.06 -38.65
C ASP A 711 -14.43 -8.61 -38.99
N CYS A 712 -15.33 -9.56 -39.27
CA CYS A 712 -16.73 -9.27 -39.60
C CYS A 712 -17.59 -9.00 -38.36
N THR A 713 -17.47 -9.84 -37.33
CA THR A 713 -18.33 -9.77 -36.13
C THR A 713 -17.73 -8.92 -35.01
N ARG A 714 -16.43 -8.61 -35.08
CA ARG A 714 -15.63 -8.06 -33.95
C ARG A 714 -15.76 -8.90 -32.67
N GLY A 715 -15.98 -10.21 -32.82
CA GLY A 715 -16.22 -11.13 -31.71
C GLY A 715 -17.63 -11.02 -31.11
N MET A 716 -18.56 -10.33 -31.76
CA MET A 716 -19.94 -10.13 -31.31
C MET A 716 -20.91 -10.90 -32.20
N GLU A 717 -21.24 -12.12 -31.80
CA GLU A 717 -22.20 -13.00 -32.47
C GLU A 717 -23.64 -12.62 -32.04
N ALA A 718 -24.46 -12.16 -32.97
CA ALA A 718 -25.79 -11.60 -32.68
C ALA A 718 -26.76 -12.63 -32.06
N ASP A 719 -26.66 -13.88 -32.48
CA ASP A 719 -27.42 -15.02 -31.93
C ASP A 719 -27.06 -15.30 -30.46
N VAL A 720 -25.78 -15.24 -30.12
CA VAL A 720 -25.30 -15.42 -28.73
C VAL A 720 -25.70 -14.23 -27.86
N ILE A 721 -25.45 -12.99 -28.32
CA ILE A 721 -25.71 -11.76 -27.56
C ILE A 721 -27.20 -11.56 -27.29
N PHE A 722 -28.06 -11.84 -28.28
CA PHE A 722 -29.49 -11.61 -28.15
C PHE A 722 -30.23 -12.82 -27.56
N SER A 723 -29.58 -13.96 -27.33
CA SER A 723 -30.20 -15.18 -26.79
C SER A 723 -30.91 -14.96 -25.45
N GLU A 724 -30.39 -14.06 -24.61
CA GLU A 724 -30.95 -13.71 -23.28
C GLU A 724 -32.09 -12.69 -23.35
N LEU A 725 -32.32 -12.05 -24.50
CA LEU A 725 -33.37 -11.05 -24.65
C LEU A 725 -34.76 -11.70 -24.75
N PRO A 726 -35.81 -11.06 -24.19
CA PRO A 726 -37.19 -11.49 -24.39
C PRO A 726 -37.52 -11.61 -25.89
N HIS A 727 -38.24 -12.67 -26.27
CA HIS A 727 -38.53 -13.01 -27.68
C HIS A 727 -39.12 -11.83 -28.48
N SER A 728 -39.96 -10.99 -27.86
CA SER A 728 -40.55 -9.80 -28.51
C SER A 728 -39.53 -8.69 -28.84
N LEU A 729 -38.47 -8.54 -28.05
CA LEU A 729 -37.37 -7.60 -28.31
C LEU A 729 -36.39 -8.17 -29.33
N ARG A 730 -36.06 -9.46 -29.20
CA ARG A 730 -35.22 -10.20 -30.14
C ARG A 730 -35.78 -10.11 -31.57
N MET A 731 -37.08 -10.37 -31.73
CA MET A 731 -37.80 -10.23 -33.00
C MET A 731 -37.69 -8.84 -33.63
N LYS A 732 -37.81 -7.78 -32.82
CA LYS A 732 -37.67 -6.40 -33.32
C LYS A 732 -36.25 -6.08 -33.77
N LEU A 733 -35.25 -6.54 -33.01
CA LEU A 733 -33.84 -6.34 -33.33
C LEU A 733 -33.43 -7.09 -34.59
N PHE A 734 -33.80 -8.38 -34.72
CA PHE A 734 -33.51 -9.16 -35.93
C PHE A 734 -34.25 -8.61 -37.16
N TYR A 735 -35.48 -8.10 -37.00
CA TYR A 735 -36.17 -7.40 -38.09
C TYR A 735 -35.45 -6.11 -38.52
N ASP A 736 -34.89 -5.35 -37.60
CA ASP A 736 -34.13 -4.14 -37.93
C ASP A 736 -32.82 -4.49 -38.64
N LEU A 737 -32.13 -5.54 -38.19
CA LEU A 737 -30.86 -6.00 -38.74
C LEU A 737 -30.99 -6.60 -40.15
N TYR A 738 -31.97 -7.48 -40.38
CA TYR A 738 -32.10 -8.25 -41.62
C TYR A 738 -33.41 -8.01 -42.39
N GLY A 739 -34.47 -7.56 -41.72
CA GLY A 739 -35.82 -7.46 -42.29
C GLY A 739 -35.93 -6.49 -43.47
N HIS A 740 -35.20 -5.36 -43.44
CA HIS A 740 -35.19 -4.42 -44.58
C HIS A 740 -34.53 -5.04 -45.83
N ARG A 741 -33.52 -5.90 -45.66
CA ARG A 741 -32.87 -6.60 -46.79
C ARG A 741 -33.73 -7.74 -47.31
N LEU A 742 -34.38 -8.49 -46.41
CA LEU A 742 -35.32 -9.54 -46.80
C LEU A 742 -36.45 -8.98 -47.68
N ARG A 743 -36.99 -7.81 -47.35
CA ARG A 743 -38.06 -7.17 -48.13
C ARG A 743 -37.65 -6.82 -49.56
N GLY A 744 -36.36 -6.60 -49.82
CA GLY A 744 -35.82 -6.33 -51.16
C GLY A 744 -35.75 -7.56 -52.06
N LEU A 745 -35.96 -8.76 -51.53
CA LEU A 745 -35.92 -10.01 -52.27
C LEU A 745 -37.29 -10.34 -52.88
N THR A 746 -37.28 -10.84 -54.11
CA THR A 746 -38.48 -11.09 -54.93
C THR A 746 -39.51 -12.01 -54.25
N LEU A 747 -39.06 -12.98 -53.46
CA LEU A 747 -39.92 -13.94 -52.75
C LEU A 747 -40.54 -13.39 -51.45
N PHE A 748 -39.93 -12.38 -50.85
CA PHE A 748 -40.31 -11.89 -49.52
C PHE A 748 -40.97 -10.50 -49.53
N HIS A 749 -41.00 -9.83 -50.70
CA HIS A 749 -41.59 -8.50 -50.87
C HIS A 749 -43.08 -8.42 -50.45
N ALA A 750 -43.84 -9.51 -50.62
CA ALA A 750 -45.28 -9.56 -50.33
C ALA A 750 -45.63 -9.96 -48.89
N MET A 751 -44.64 -10.26 -48.03
CA MET A 751 -44.86 -10.71 -46.65
C MET A 751 -45.05 -9.52 -45.69
N ASP A 752 -45.84 -9.73 -44.64
CA ASP A 752 -46.05 -8.76 -43.57
C ASP A 752 -44.83 -8.68 -42.63
N ALA A 753 -44.71 -7.56 -41.92
CA ALA A 753 -43.54 -7.28 -41.08
C ALA A 753 -43.35 -8.29 -39.94
N ALA A 754 -44.45 -8.88 -39.42
CA ALA A 754 -44.37 -9.89 -38.37
C ALA A 754 -43.78 -11.21 -38.89
N THR A 755 -44.21 -11.67 -40.07
CA THR A 755 -43.65 -12.86 -40.71
C THR A 755 -42.19 -12.64 -41.11
N LEU A 756 -41.85 -11.46 -41.64
CA LEU A 756 -40.45 -11.12 -41.95
C LEU A 756 -39.58 -11.09 -40.71
N ALA A 757 -40.08 -10.61 -39.57
CA ALA A 757 -39.36 -10.65 -38.30
C ALA A 757 -39.11 -12.09 -37.83
N SER A 758 -40.08 -13.00 -38.01
CA SER A 758 -39.95 -14.41 -37.64
C SER A 758 -38.97 -15.17 -38.55
N ILE A 759 -38.90 -14.77 -39.82
CA ILE A 759 -37.90 -15.31 -40.75
C ILE A 759 -36.52 -14.75 -40.39
N ALA A 760 -36.40 -13.44 -40.13
CA ALA A 760 -35.16 -12.79 -39.76
C ALA A 760 -34.53 -13.36 -38.47
N GLU A 761 -35.35 -13.74 -37.50
CA GLU A 761 -34.91 -14.42 -36.26
C GLU A 761 -34.31 -15.81 -36.50
N ARG A 762 -34.69 -16.47 -37.61
CA ARG A 762 -34.25 -17.83 -37.98
C ARG A 762 -33.13 -17.86 -39.01
N LEU A 763 -32.72 -16.70 -39.53
CA LEU A 763 -31.54 -16.61 -40.38
C LEU A 763 -30.30 -16.92 -39.56
N ILE A 764 -29.41 -17.74 -40.12
CA ILE A 764 -28.16 -18.13 -39.46
C ILE A 764 -27.04 -17.60 -40.35
N PRO A 765 -26.20 -16.67 -39.84
CA PRO A 765 -25.04 -16.23 -40.60
C PRO A 765 -24.04 -17.39 -40.74
N VAL A 766 -23.68 -17.72 -41.96
CA VAL A 766 -22.69 -18.74 -42.31
C VAL A 766 -21.61 -18.13 -43.16
N LEU A 767 -20.36 -18.43 -42.83
CA LEU A 767 -19.19 -17.83 -43.44
C LEU A 767 -18.44 -18.83 -44.32
N TYR A 768 -18.13 -18.41 -45.55
CA TYR A 768 -17.41 -19.21 -46.54
C TYR A 768 -16.11 -18.52 -46.94
N LEU A 769 -15.01 -19.27 -47.02
CA LEU A 769 -13.72 -18.76 -47.43
C LEU A 769 -13.62 -18.68 -48.96
N PRO A 770 -12.66 -17.91 -49.52
CA PRO A 770 -12.44 -17.85 -50.96
C PRO A 770 -12.20 -19.24 -51.52
N HIS A 771 -12.80 -19.51 -52.67
CA HIS A 771 -12.79 -20.78 -53.40
C HIS A 771 -13.61 -21.92 -52.78
N ASP A 772 -14.33 -21.70 -51.69
CA ASP A 772 -15.27 -22.71 -51.18
C ASP A 772 -16.49 -22.86 -52.06
N ASN A 773 -16.92 -24.10 -52.25
CA ASN A 773 -18.18 -24.40 -52.91
C ASN A 773 -19.32 -24.25 -51.90
N ILE A 774 -20.15 -23.24 -52.10
CA ILE A 774 -21.35 -22.98 -51.32
C ILE A 774 -22.45 -23.96 -51.74
N ILE A 775 -22.63 -24.15 -53.05
CA ILE A 775 -23.58 -25.09 -53.65
C ILE A 775 -22.86 -25.95 -54.68
N LEU A 776 -23.21 -27.24 -54.75
CA LEU A 776 -22.70 -28.18 -55.75
C LEU A 776 -23.80 -28.58 -56.73
N GLU A 777 -23.49 -28.54 -58.03
CA GLU A 777 -24.34 -29.04 -59.12
C GLU A 777 -24.77 -30.50 -58.86
N GLY A 778 -26.07 -30.77 -58.97
CA GLY A 778 -26.68 -32.08 -58.70
C GLY A 778 -27.00 -32.35 -57.23
N GLY A 779 -26.64 -31.47 -56.29
CA GLY A 779 -27.01 -31.57 -54.88
C GLY A 779 -28.49 -31.28 -54.61
N THR A 780 -28.97 -31.69 -53.43
CA THR A 780 -30.33 -31.42 -52.92
C THR A 780 -30.40 -30.07 -52.21
N GLY A 781 -31.53 -29.35 -52.34
CA GLY A 781 -31.72 -28.04 -51.73
C GLY A 781 -32.16 -28.09 -50.28
N ALA A 782 -31.23 -28.33 -49.36
CA ALA A 782 -31.52 -28.34 -47.92
C ALA A 782 -31.62 -26.93 -47.29
N ALA A 783 -31.01 -25.93 -47.92
CA ALA A 783 -30.96 -24.56 -47.43
C ALA A 783 -31.19 -23.54 -48.55
N LEU A 784 -31.76 -22.40 -48.18
CA LEU A 784 -31.85 -21.19 -49.00
C LEU A 784 -30.73 -20.25 -48.58
N TYR A 785 -30.02 -19.67 -49.54
CA TYR A 785 -28.88 -18.79 -49.25
C TYR A 785 -29.17 -17.37 -49.71
N ILE A 786 -28.84 -16.41 -48.84
CA ILE A 786 -28.93 -14.97 -49.15
C ILE A 786 -27.53 -14.37 -48.98
N MET A 787 -27.00 -13.73 -50.03
CA MET A 787 -25.69 -13.08 -49.96
C MET A 787 -25.75 -11.82 -49.08
N HIS A 788 -25.17 -11.86 -47.88
CA HIS A 788 -25.10 -10.71 -46.99
C HIS A 788 -23.94 -9.79 -47.37
N GLN A 789 -22.75 -10.36 -47.52
CA GLN A 789 -21.51 -9.67 -47.83
C GLN A 789 -20.58 -10.56 -48.67
N GLY A 790 -19.87 -9.98 -49.63
CA GLY A 790 -18.91 -10.68 -50.48
C GLY A 790 -19.41 -10.98 -51.91
N ARG A 791 -18.60 -11.73 -52.65
CA ARG A 791 -18.86 -12.09 -54.05
C ARG A 791 -18.64 -13.56 -54.28
N ALA A 792 -19.61 -14.19 -54.95
CA ALA A 792 -19.52 -15.57 -55.41
C ALA A 792 -19.76 -15.65 -56.92
N GLU A 793 -19.48 -16.81 -57.51
CA GLU A 793 -19.68 -17.08 -58.92
C GLU A 793 -20.45 -18.40 -59.10
N LYS A 794 -21.45 -18.38 -59.98
CA LYS A 794 -22.15 -19.57 -60.47
C LYS A 794 -21.31 -20.18 -61.57
N TYR A 795 -20.94 -21.45 -61.44
CA TYR A 795 -20.17 -22.15 -62.46
C TYR A 795 -20.76 -23.53 -62.75
N VAL A 796 -20.73 -23.94 -64.02
CA VAL A 796 -21.17 -25.27 -64.47
C VAL A 796 -19.96 -26.19 -64.49
N ARG A 797 -20.01 -27.25 -63.69
CA ARG A 797 -18.84 -28.11 -63.43
C ARG A 797 -18.43 -28.89 -64.68
N LYS A 798 -19.40 -29.33 -65.49
CA LYS A 798 -19.14 -30.13 -66.71
C LYS A 798 -18.30 -29.41 -67.77
N HIS A 799 -18.38 -28.07 -67.84
CA HIS A 799 -17.71 -27.27 -68.87
C HIS A 799 -16.70 -26.27 -68.28
N ASN A 800 -16.50 -26.29 -66.95
CA ASN A 800 -15.70 -25.32 -66.21
C ASN A 800 -15.99 -23.85 -66.60
N LEU A 801 -17.27 -23.54 -66.84
CA LEU A 801 -17.73 -22.25 -67.36
C LEU A 801 -18.41 -21.46 -66.24
N VAL A 802 -17.93 -20.23 -65.98
CA VAL A 802 -18.60 -19.29 -65.09
C VAL A 802 -19.80 -18.70 -65.83
N VAL A 803 -20.99 -18.90 -65.28
CA VAL A 803 -22.28 -18.56 -65.90
C VAL A 803 -22.79 -17.21 -65.42
N ALA A 804 -22.57 -16.87 -64.14
CA ALA A 804 -23.03 -15.61 -63.58
C ALA A 804 -22.27 -15.25 -62.30
N ALA A 805 -22.13 -13.97 -61.99
CA ALA A 805 -21.67 -13.49 -60.69
C ALA A 805 -22.84 -13.37 -59.71
N VAL A 806 -22.58 -13.66 -58.44
CA VAL A 806 -23.50 -13.55 -57.30
C VAL A 806 -22.99 -12.42 -56.42
N HIS A 807 -23.81 -11.38 -56.28
CA HIS A 807 -23.47 -10.16 -55.55
C HIS A 807 -24.27 -10.05 -54.26
N GLU A 808 -23.89 -9.12 -53.40
CA GLU A 808 -24.60 -8.81 -52.15
C GLU A 808 -26.09 -8.51 -52.41
N GLY A 809 -26.96 -9.00 -51.53
CA GLY A 809 -28.41 -8.89 -51.65
C GLY A 809 -29.06 -9.83 -52.66
N THR A 810 -28.30 -10.75 -53.28
CA THR A 810 -28.88 -11.77 -54.17
C THR A 810 -29.22 -13.05 -53.40
N MET A 811 -30.36 -13.66 -53.75
CA MET A 811 -30.77 -14.98 -53.25
C MET A 811 -30.43 -16.05 -54.27
N PHE A 812 -30.01 -17.22 -53.81
CA PHE A 812 -29.74 -18.37 -54.67
C PHE A 812 -29.99 -19.71 -53.95
N GLY A 813 -30.34 -20.75 -54.73
CA GLY A 813 -30.68 -22.09 -54.22
C GLY A 813 -32.18 -22.32 -54.01
N GLU A 814 -33.00 -21.31 -54.29
CA GLU A 814 -34.44 -21.24 -54.10
C GLU A 814 -35.21 -22.36 -54.81
N LEU A 815 -34.81 -22.72 -56.03
CA LEU A 815 -35.52 -23.74 -56.82
C LEU A 815 -35.42 -25.12 -56.17
N ALA A 816 -34.22 -25.51 -55.72
CA ALA A 816 -34.02 -26.80 -55.08
C ALA A 816 -34.54 -26.83 -53.65
N PHE A 817 -34.64 -25.68 -52.98
CA PHE A 817 -35.19 -25.55 -51.63
C PHE A 817 -36.71 -25.68 -51.59
N PHE A 818 -37.43 -25.00 -52.49
CA PHE A 818 -38.89 -25.04 -52.52
C PHE A 818 -39.47 -26.23 -53.32
N LEU A 819 -38.72 -26.81 -54.25
CA LEU A 819 -39.18 -27.92 -55.10
C LEU A 819 -38.42 -29.22 -54.76
N PRO A 820 -39.04 -30.17 -54.03
CA PRO A 820 -38.34 -31.33 -53.46
C PRO A 820 -37.80 -32.35 -54.49
N HIS A 821 -38.13 -32.21 -55.77
CA HIS A 821 -37.65 -33.08 -56.85
C HIS A 821 -36.60 -32.42 -57.76
N MET A 822 -36.20 -31.18 -57.47
CA MET A 822 -35.19 -30.46 -58.25
C MET A 822 -33.83 -30.49 -57.54
N THR A 823 -32.78 -30.69 -58.31
CA THR A 823 -31.39 -30.56 -57.85
C THR A 823 -30.80 -29.24 -58.32
N HIS A 824 -29.71 -28.81 -57.68
CA HIS A 824 -29.03 -27.58 -58.08
C HIS A 824 -28.47 -27.69 -59.51
N ALA A 825 -28.93 -26.81 -60.40
CA ALA A 825 -28.53 -26.79 -61.82
C ALA A 825 -27.09 -26.28 -62.06
N THR A 826 -26.55 -25.49 -61.13
CA THR A 826 -25.21 -24.90 -61.20
C THR A 826 -24.55 -24.93 -59.82
N SER A 827 -23.24 -25.10 -59.77
CA SER A 827 -22.46 -24.89 -58.54
C SER A 827 -22.29 -23.41 -58.25
N VAL A 828 -22.18 -23.03 -56.98
CA VAL A 828 -21.84 -21.66 -56.54
C VAL A 828 -20.54 -21.74 -55.75
N ARG A 829 -19.54 -20.96 -56.14
CA ARG A 829 -18.24 -20.87 -55.46
C ARG A 829 -17.98 -19.45 -54.95
N ALA A 830 -17.50 -19.32 -53.73
CA ALA A 830 -17.06 -18.06 -53.16
C ALA A 830 -15.81 -17.54 -53.90
N VAL A 831 -15.82 -16.28 -54.33
CA VAL A 831 -14.66 -15.62 -54.97
C VAL A 831 -13.87 -14.83 -53.92
N THR A 832 -14.59 -14.13 -53.04
CA THR A 832 -14.05 -13.55 -51.81
C THR A 832 -14.54 -14.34 -50.61
N CYS A 833 -14.08 -14.02 -49.40
CA CYS A 833 -14.81 -14.44 -48.22
C CYS A 833 -16.26 -13.92 -48.32
N CYS A 834 -17.22 -14.80 -48.08
CA CYS A 834 -18.65 -14.50 -48.21
C CYS A 834 -19.36 -14.78 -46.90
N GLU A 835 -20.18 -13.84 -46.45
CA GLU A 835 -21.15 -14.04 -45.39
C GLU A 835 -22.52 -14.26 -46.02
N LEU A 836 -23.13 -15.41 -45.71
CA LEU A 836 -24.44 -15.83 -46.18
C LEU A 836 -25.42 -15.89 -45.00
N LEU A 837 -26.70 -15.63 -45.27
CA LEU A 837 -27.80 -15.77 -44.31
C LEU A 837 -28.76 -16.89 -44.73
#